data_AF-A0A9C9MIK4-F1
#
_entry.id   AF-A0A9C9MIK4-F1
#
_cell.length_a   1.000
_cell.length_b   1.000
_cell.length_c   1.000
_cell.angle_alpha   90.00
_cell.angle_beta   90.00
_cell.angle_gamma   90.00
#
_symmetry.space_group_name_H-M   'P 1'
#
loop_
_entity.id
_entity.type
_entity.pdbx_description
1 polymer ?
#
loop_
_entity_poly.entity_id
_entity_poly.type
_entity_poly.pdbx_seq_one_letter_code
_entity_poly.pdbx_strand_id
1 'polypeptide(L)'
;MKPVLTIEISPRLPSRLEPLSRIAANFWWDWNYTAVDLFRRIDPDLWDESGHNPLYILQHCSQKRLDQLAADDGFLSHLDKVLAQFDEYLREPRWFQTTYPAHSGGPIAYFSAEFGLAKCLQSYSGGLGILAGDHLKTASDLGLPLVAVGLAYRKGYFHQYLNIDGWQQERYDILDFNSLPVSTVADSAGKPLTVSIPFNGGNIHAAVLRANVGRIPLYLLTTNIDANSPEDRGITDELYGGDLEMRIRQEIVLGIGGARALDALGIDPAVFHMNEGHSAFLPFERIAALGTRHKLKFAEARELVQATTCFTTHTPVPAGNDMFSEELIEKYFGQLPEQLGLSWAEFMETGRSGCVSGGNAFCMTVAAIRGAAYVNGVSKLHAKVARAMWQPIWEGIPQDEVPIAAITNGIHLYTWVSNDLATVFDRYIGSSWRSNPYEPDMWQRVMEIPDDELWRVHQSRRSRLVAFTRKLLSTQVANRGAPRAEVESAREVLDPNALTIGFARRFAVYKRAGLLFTDIPRLTKLVGDANKPVQFIFAGKAHPRDDAGKALIKDVIHHIRSEGLRKRVVFLEDYDIQVARYLVQGCDIWLNTPRRPLEASGTSGMKATANGALHMSVLDGWWDEAYNPDCGWAIGSGEEYDNPGQQDQIECSALFNLIEQDATELFYRRTEGGLPKDWIAMMK
;
A
#
# COMPACT_ATOMS: atom_id res chain seq x y z
N MET A 1 23.85 10.40 -23.00
CA MET A 1 25.11 10.57 -22.25
C MET A 1 24.75 10.56 -20.78
N LYS A 2 25.32 9.65 -19.97
CA LYS A 2 25.24 9.79 -18.51
C LYS A 2 26.25 10.86 -18.08
N PRO A 3 25.87 11.86 -17.26
CA PRO A 3 26.80 12.92 -16.87
C PRO A 3 27.99 12.34 -16.09
N VAL A 4 29.18 12.84 -16.39
CA VAL A 4 30.46 12.39 -15.79
C VAL A 4 30.62 12.94 -14.35
N LEU A 5 29.89 13.99 -14.00
CA LEU A 5 29.81 14.56 -12.66
C LEU A 5 28.52 15.40 -12.56
N THR A 6 27.68 15.14 -11.57
CA THR A 6 26.54 16.01 -11.23
C THR A 6 26.93 16.77 -9.96
N ILE A 7 27.08 18.10 -10.05
CA ILE A 7 27.26 18.97 -8.89
C ILE A 7 25.90 19.59 -8.60
N GLU A 8 25.25 19.18 -7.51
CA GLU A 8 24.02 19.80 -7.05
C GLU A 8 24.34 20.97 -6.11
N ILE A 9 24.03 22.19 -6.56
CA ILE A 9 24.15 23.40 -5.75
C ILE A 9 22.80 23.60 -5.06
N SER A 10 22.68 23.14 -3.81
CA SER A 10 21.50 23.42 -2.98
C SER A 10 21.54 24.87 -2.46
N PRO A 11 20.38 25.57 -2.41
CA PRO A 11 20.29 26.88 -1.80
C PRO A 11 20.59 26.81 -0.30
N ARG A 12 21.06 27.91 0.27
CA ARG A 12 21.32 28.00 1.71
C ARG A 12 20.01 28.34 2.41
N LEU A 13 19.50 27.42 3.22
CA LEU A 13 18.38 27.71 4.10
C LEU A 13 18.75 28.84 5.08
N PRO A 14 17.98 29.94 5.12
CA PRO A 14 18.10 30.93 6.18
C PRO A 14 17.94 30.27 7.54
N SER A 15 18.66 30.74 8.56
CA SER A 15 18.67 30.15 9.90
C SER A 15 17.26 29.96 10.48
N ARG A 16 16.36 30.89 10.19
CA ARG A 16 14.96 30.83 10.65
C ARG A 16 14.14 29.69 10.02
N LEU A 17 14.56 29.21 8.85
CA LEU A 17 13.93 28.15 8.07
C LEU A 17 14.60 26.77 8.24
N GLU A 18 15.73 26.68 8.95
CA GLU A 18 16.40 25.40 9.25
C GLU A 18 15.47 24.30 9.81
N PRO A 19 14.44 24.59 10.64
CA PRO A 19 13.51 23.57 11.11
C PRO A 19 12.75 22.84 9.99
N LEU A 20 12.59 23.44 8.80
CA LEU A 20 11.97 22.78 7.65
C LEU A 20 12.71 21.50 7.28
N SER A 21 14.05 21.49 7.34
CA SER A 21 14.85 20.29 7.04
C SER A 21 14.58 19.15 8.01
N ARG A 22 14.36 19.45 9.30
CA ARG A 22 14.03 18.45 10.32
C ARG A 22 12.67 17.79 10.02
N ILE A 23 11.67 18.60 9.67
CA ILE A 23 10.34 18.11 9.34
C ILE A 23 10.39 17.33 8.01
N ALA A 24 11.07 17.86 7.00
CA ALA A 24 11.18 17.26 5.66
C ALA A 24 11.86 15.88 5.68
N ALA A 25 12.81 15.65 6.61
CA ALA A 25 13.52 14.39 6.78
C ALA A 25 12.73 13.29 7.53
N ASN A 26 11.45 13.52 7.88
CA ASN A 26 10.61 12.54 8.56
C ASN A 26 9.23 12.44 7.88
N PHE A 27 8.82 11.24 7.47
CA PHE A 27 7.57 11.03 6.73
C PHE A 27 6.29 11.44 7.48
N TRP A 28 6.36 11.78 8.77
CA TRP A 28 5.24 12.34 9.53
C TRP A 28 4.50 13.47 8.82
N TRP A 29 5.20 14.28 8.03
CA TRP A 29 4.57 15.36 7.26
C TRP A 29 3.49 14.84 6.29
N ASP A 30 3.56 13.60 5.78
CA ASP A 30 2.65 13.08 4.73
C ASP A 30 1.22 12.86 5.23
N TRP A 31 1.04 12.55 6.52
CA TRP A 31 -0.28 12.37 7.13
C TRP A 31 -0.67 13.52 8.06
N ASN A 32 0.15 14.57 8.17
CA ASN A 32 -0.22 15.81 8.84
C ASN A 32 -0.55 16.91 7.82
N TYR A 33 -1.84 17.24 7.69
CA TYR A 33 -2.31 18.25 6.73
C TYR A 33 -1.72 19.65 6.92
N THR A 34 -1.40 20.04 8.16
CA THR A 34 -0.78 21.34 8.45
C THR A 34 0.66 21.37 7.92
N ALA A 35 1.39 20.26 8.07
CA ALA A 35 2.73 20.11 7.50
C ALA A 35 2.71 20.06 5.96
N VAL A 36 1.76 19.33 5.35
CA VAL A 36 1.58 19.31 3.88
C VAL A 36 1.34 20.72 3.34
N ASP A 37 0.43 21.48 3.97
CA ASP A 37 0.13 22.85 3.54
C ASP A 37 1.34 23.78 3.70
N LEU A 38 2.12 23.61 4.77
CA LEU A 38 3.35 24.37 4.99
C LEU A 38 4.33 24.23 3.81
N PHE A 39 4.62 23.01 3.36
CA PHE A 39 5.51 22.78 2.23
C PHE A 39 4.90 23.23 0.90
N ARG A 40 3.60 23.00 0.69
CA ARG A 40 2.90 23.47 -0.51
C ARG A 40 2.92 24.99 -0.64
N ARG A 41 2.86 25.74 0.46
CA ARG A 41 2.93 27.22 0.46
C ARG A 41 4.29 27.77 0.04
N ILE A 42 5.36 26.98 0.11
CA ILE A 42 6.69 27.39 -0.36
C ILE A 42 6.62 27.65 -1.87
N ASP A 43 6.19 26.63 -2.62
CA ASP A 43 6.00 26.68 -4.07
C ASP A 43 4.99 25.57 -4.49
N PRO A 44 3.74 25.93 -4.83
CA PRO A 44 2.70 24.96 -5.16
C PRO A 44 2.96 24.17 -6.44
N ASP A 45 3.61 24.77 -7.43
CA ASP A 45 3.88 24.12 -8.72
C ASP A 45 5.02 23.11 -8.55
N LEU A 46 6.11 23.53 -7.89
CA LEU A 46 7.23 22.65 -7.57
C LEU A 46 6.81 21.48 -6.64
N TRP A 47 5.85 21.71 -5.74
CA TRP A 47 5.25 20.65 -4.93
C TRP A 47 4.64 19.54 -5.79
N ASP A 48 3.78 19.91 -6.76
CA ASP A 48 3.13 18.95 -7.63
C ASP A 48 4.13 18.27 -8.58
N GLU A 49 5.10 19.00 -9.13
CA GLU A 49 6.16 18.49 -10.02
C GLU A 49 7.11 17.51 -9.34
N SER A 50 7.46 17.76 -8.07
CA SER A 50 8.37 16.92 -7.29
C SER A 50 7.76 15.60 -6.79
N GLY A 51 6.48 15.35 -7.09
CA GLY A 51 5.77 14.22 -6.53
C GLY A 51 5.53 14.36 -5.03
N HIS A 52 5.31 15.60 -4.56
CA HIS A 52 5.06 15.93 -3.14
C HIS A 52 6.26 15.63 -2.25
N ASN A 53 7.46 16.07 -2.66
CA ASN A 53 8.70 15.85 -1.93
C ASN A 53 9.20 17.15 -1.24
N PRO A 54 9.09 17.26 0.09
CA PRO A 54 9.56 18.43 0.82
C PRO A 54 11.05 18.71 0.63
N LEU A 55 11.91 17.69 0.64
CA LEU A 55 13.35 17.89 0.50
C LEU A 55 13.71 18.39 -0.89
N TYR A 56 13.07 17.86 -1.92
CA TYR A 56 13.22 18.35 -3.29
C TYR A 56 12.87 19.84 -3.41
N ILE A 57 11.76 20.26 -2.79
CA ILE A 57 11.41 21.70 -2.73
C ILE A 57 12.54 22.50 -2.10
N LEU A 58 13.03 22.10 -0.93
CA LEU A 58 14.06 22.86 -0.23
C LEU A 58 15.37 22.93 -1.03
N GLN A 59 15.67 21.92 -1.84
CA GLN A 59 16.85 21.85 -2.71
C GLN A 59 16.70 22.64 -4.02
N HIS A 60 15.48 22.81 -4.54
CA HIS A 60 15.24 23.41 -5.86
C HIS A 60 14.55 24.77 -5.81
N CYS A 61 14.02 25.18 -4.66
CA CYS A 61 13.42 26.49 -4.49
C CYS A 61 14.48 27.60 -4.63
N SER A 62 14.12 28.71 -5.29
CA SER A 62 15.04 29.83 -5.45
C SER A 62 15.44 30.45 -4.10
N GLN A 63 16.71 30.85 -3.96
CA GLN A 63 17.20 31.54 -2.75
C GLN A 63 16.35 32.76 -2.41
N LYS A 64 15.97 33.55 -3.42
CA LYS A 64 15.09 34.72 -3.27
C LYS A 64 13.78 34.37 -2.59
N ARG A 65 13.16 33.24 -2.95
CA ARG A 65 11.90 32.78 -2.36
C ARG A 65 12.11 32.36 -0.90
N LEU A 66 13.18 31.65 -0.60
CA LEU A 66 13.52 31.29 0.79
C LEU A 66 13.75 32.53 1.67
N ASP A 67 14.47 33.53 1.16
CA ASP A 67 14.72 34.79 1.89
C ASP A 67 13.41 35.57 2.12
N GLN A 68 12.48 35.57 1.16
CA GLN A 68 11.15 36.15 1.33
C GLN A 68 10.34 35.43 2.42
N LEU A 69 10.35 34.10 2.42
CA LEU A 69 9.64 33.30 3.42
C LEU A 69 10.25 33.47 4.83
N ALA A 70 11.56 33.68 4.91
CA ALA A 70 12.25 33.97 6.17
C ALA A 70 11.87 35.34 6.77
N ALA A 71 11.24 36.23 5.99
CA ALA A 71 10.74 37.52 6.43
C ALA A 71 9.18 37.59 6.46
N ASP A 72 8.49 36.50 6.18
CA ASP A 72 7.02 36.42 6.16
C ASP A 72 6.50 35.90 7.51
N ASP A 73 6.00 36.79 8.36
CA ASP A 73 5.48 36.45 9.70
C ASP A 73 4.36 35.39 9.65
N GLY A 74 3.53 35.39 8.61
CA GLY A 74 2.44 34.43 8.44
C GLY A 74 2.94 33.04 8.05
N PHE A 75 4.05 32.96 7.31
CA PHE A 75 4.73 31.69 7.04
C PHE A 75 5.48 31.19 8.28
N LEU A 76 6.20 32.08 8.98
CA LEU A 76 6.97 31.73 10.18
C LEU A 76 6.07 31.23 11.33
N SER A 77 4.92 31.87 11.55
CA SER A 77 3.94 31.41 12.53
C SER A 77 3.39 30.02 12.18
N HIS A 78 3.17 29.75 10.88
CA HIS A 78 2.74 28.43 10.43
C HIS A 78 3.84 27.38 10.67
N LEU A 79 5.09 27.70 10.35
CA LEU A 79 6.24 26.85 10.62
C LEU A 79 6.37 26.51 12.12
N ASP A 80 6.26 27.51 12.99
CA ASP A 80 6.36 27.30 14.45
C ASP A 80 5.26 26.38 14.97
N LYS A 81 4.03 26.54 14.47
CA LYS A 81 2.92 25.66 14.81
C LYS A 81 3.20 24.21 14.40
N VAL A 82 3.66 23.99 13.17
CA VAL A 82 3.99 22.64 12.67
C VAL A 82 5.16 22.05 13.46
N LEU A 83 6.18 22.86 13.76
CA LEU A 83 7.33 22.42 14.54
C LEU A 83 6.93 22.02 15.96
N ALA A 84 6.08 22.80 16.63
CA ALA A 84 5.56 22.46 17.95
C ALA A 84 4.77 21.14 17.93
N GLN A 85 3.90 20.95 16.93
CA GLN A 85 3.17 19.70 16.73
C GLN A 85 4.11 18.52 16.49
N PHE A 86 5.19 18.72 15.72
CA PHE A 86 6.16 17.68 15.41
C PHE A 86 6.97 17.28 16.66
N ASP A 87 7.46 18.26 17.42
CA ASP A 87 8.24 18.02 18.63
C ASP A 87 7.38 17.39 19.74
N GLU A 88 6.13 17.83 19.91
CA GLU A 88 5.13 17.18 20.76
C GLU A 88 4.89 15.74 20.27
N TYR A 89 4.72 15.57 18.95
CA TYR A 89 4.44 14.28 18.36
C TYR A 89 5.55 13.26 18.58
N LEU A 90 6.81 13.67 18.69
CA LEU A 90 7.95 12.77 18.92
C LEU A 90 8.28 12.56 20.39
N ARG A 91 7.96 13.51 21.27
CA ARG A 91 8.40 13.50 22.68
C ARG A 91 7.40 12.84 23.63
N GLU A 92 6.10 13.02 23.41
CA GLU A 92 5.11 12.62 24.42
C GLU A 92 4.99 11.10 24.56
N PRO A 93 4.68 10.57 25.77
CA PRO A 93 4.26 9.17 25.91
C PRO A 93 3.03 8.89 25.04
N ARG A 94 3.02 7.75 24.35
CA ARG A 94 1.86 7.27 23.59
C ARG A 94 1.16 6.15 24.34
N TRP A 95 0.13 5.60 23.72
CA TRP A 95 -0.65 4.48 24.28
C TRP A 95 0.25 3.34 24.79
N PHE A 96 1.28 2.95 24.05
CA PHE A 96 2.15 1.83 24.45
C PHE A 96 2.92 2.12 25.73
N GLN A 97 3.56 3.29 25.84
CA GLN A 97 4.33 3.66 27.04
C GLN A 97 3.43 3.76 28.28
N THR A 98 2.19 4.21 28.10
CA THR A 98 1.21 4.32 29.19
C THR A 98 0.62 2.97 29.58
N THR A 99 0.33 2.10 28.61
CA THR A 99 -0.29 0.78 28.84
C THR A 99 0.70 -0.27 29.32
N TYR A 100 1.95 -0.22 28.83
CA TYR A 100 3.02 -1.17 29.15
C TYR A 100 4.28 -0.49 29.70
N PRO A 101 4.18 0.26 30.83
CA PRO A 101 5.30 1.04 31.37
C PRO A 101 6.47 0.17 31.87
N ALA A 102 6.21 -1.10 32.17
CA ALA A 102 7.22 -2.06 32.63
C ALA A 102 7.87 -2.86 31.48
N HIS A 103 7.51 -2.62 30.22
CA HIS A 103 8.12 -3.32 29.10
C HIS A 103 9.62 -2.97 28.99
N SER A 104 10.47 -3.98 29.12
CA SER A 104 11.93 -3.86 29.00
C SER A 104 12.50 -4.75 27.90
N GLY A 105 11.64 -5.32 27.05
CA GLY A 105 12.05 -6.17 25.94
C GLY A 105 12.63 -5.38 24.77
N GLY A 106 13.23 -6.12 23.84
CA GLY A 106 13.63 -5.58 22.53
C GLY A 106 12.43 -5.18 21.65
N PRO A 107 12.67 -4.42 20.56
CA PRO A 107 11.60 -4.00 19.67
C PRO A 107 11.01 -5.17 18.87
N ILE A 108 9.90 -4.92 18.18
CA ILE A 108 9.35 -5.77 17.13
C ILE A 108 10.07 -5.41 15.82
N ALA A 109 10.63 -6.39 15.12
CA ALA A 109 11.22 -6.19 13.80
C ALA A 109 10.24 -6.63 12.71
N TYR A 110 9.72 -5.66 11.95
CA TYR A 110 8.72 -5.87 10.89
C TYR A 110 9.38 -5.88 9.51
N PHE A 111 9.38 -7.03 8.84
CA PHE A 111 10.01 -7.25 7.55
C PHE A 111 8.98 -7.21 6.44
N SER A 112 9.20 -6.38 5.42
CA SER A 112 8.39 -6.38 4.21
C SER A 112 9.18 -6.01 2.97
N ALA A 113 8.82 -6.60 1.84
CA ALA A 113 9.36 -6.22 0.54
C ALA A 113 8.83 -4.86 0.06
N GLU A 114 7.70 -4.37 0.58
CA GLU A 114 7.14 -3.09 0.12
C GLU A 114 6.60 -2.22 1.26
N PHE A 115 6.72 -0.91 1.10
CA PHE A 115 6.20 0.12 2.00
C PHE A 115 5.62 1.28 1.19
N GLY A 116 4.31 1.50 1.34
CA GLY A 116 3.58 2.62 0.73
C GLY A 116 3.48 3.79 1.71
N LEU A 117 4.52 4.63 1.77
CA LEU A 117 4.62 5.70 2.76
C LEU A 117 4.08 7.03 2.26
N ALA A 118 4.63 7.53 1.16
CA ALA A 118 4.31 8.81 0.55
C ALA A 118 4.49 8.73 -0.96
N LYS A 119 3.93 9.69 -1.71
CA LYS A 119 3.99 9.70 -3.19
C LYS A 119 5.43 9.71 -3.71
N CYS A 120 6.32 10.47 -3.09
CA CYS A 120 7.70 10.63 -3.54
C CYS A 120 8.59 9.38 -3.38
N LEU A 121 8.13 8.36 -2.64
CA LEU A 121 8.86 7.10 -2.45
C LEU A 121 8.02 5.92 -2.98
N GLN A 122 8.35 5.46 -4.18
CA GLN A 122 7.60 4.41 -4.88
C GLN A 122 8.05 2.99 -4.49
N SER A 123 8.18 2.72 -3.19
CA SER A 123 8.58 1.40 -2.67
C SER A 123 7.40 0.44 -2.47
N TYR A 124 6.33 0.53 -3.29
CA TYR A 124 5.16 -0.35 -3.20
C TYR A 124 4.50 -0.60 -4.55
N SER A 125 3.86 -1.76 -4.69
CA SER A 125 3.13 -2.16 -5.90
C SER A 125 1.60 -2.19 -5.69
N GLY A 126 1.13 -2.36 -4.46
CA GLY A 126 -0.30 -2.54 -4.19
C GLY A 126 -0.68 -2.56 -2.71
N GLY A 127 -1.70 -3.36 -2.39
CA GLY A 127 -2.35 -3.35 -1.08
C GLY A 127 -1.45 -3.81 0.08
N LEU A 128 -0.51 -4.72 -0.16
CA LEU A 128 0.41 -5.24 0.86
C LEU A 128 1.34 -4.12 1.37
N GLY A 129 1.94 -3.35 0.47
CA GLY A 129 2.85 -2.26 0.79
C GLY A 129 2.12 -1.07 1.39
N ILE A 130 0.90 -0.77 0.92
CA ILE A 130 0.07 0.24 1.57
C ILE A 130 -0.29 -0.16 3.01
N LEU A 131 -0.62 -1.42 3.25
CA LEU A 131 -0.86 -1.94 4.59
C LEU A 131 0.41 -1.83 5.45
N ALA A 132 1.58 -2.23 4.93
CA ALA A 132 2.85 -2.08 5.64
C ALA A 132 3.12 -0.62 6.02
N GLY A 133 2.85 0.33 5.12
CA GLY A 133 2.95 1.75 5.40
C GLY A 133 1.98 2.22 6.49
N ASP A 134 0.71 1.80 6.41
CA ASP A 134 -0.31 2.12 7.42
C ASP A 134 0.00 1.46 8.78
N HIS A 135 0.63 0.28 8.80
CA HIS A 135 1.16 -0.34 10.02
C HIS A 135 2.25 0.52 10.66
N LEU A 136 3.22 1.01 9.88
CA LEU A 136 4.29 1.85 10.45
C LEU A 136 3.74 3.17 11.00
N LYS A 137 2.78 3.78 10.29
CA LYS A 137 2.12 5.03 10.74
C LYS A 137 1.33 4.79 12.04
N THR A 138 0.53 3.72 12.09
CA THR A 138 -0.25 3.37 13.29
C THR A 138 0.66 2.97 14.47
N ALA A 139 1.73 2.20 14.21
CA ALA A 139 2.72 1.85 15.23
C ALA A 139 3.41 3.10 15.78
N SER A 140 3.71 4.09 14.93
CA SER A 140 4.24 5.39 15.35
C SER A 140 3.26 6.14 16.26
N ASP A 141 1.99 6.21 15.89
CA ASP A 141 0.94 6.91 16.64
C ASP A 141 0.69 6.26 18.01
N LEU A 142 0.68 4.93 18.07
CA LEU A 142 0.56 4.15 19.30
C LEU A 142 1.86 4.12 20.13
N GLY A 143 2.98 4.52 19.54
CA GLY A 143 4.31 4.47 20.14
C GLY A 143 4.82 3.04 20.39
N LEU A 144 4.45 2.08 19.54
CA LEU A 144 4.96 0.72 19.63
C LEU A 144 6.49 0.72 19.44
N PRO A 145 7.25 -0.10 20.19
CA PRO A 145 8.68 -0.26 19.99
C PRO A 145 8.90 -1.14 18.76
N LEU A 146 8.72 -0.57 17.57
CA LEU A 146 8.82 -1.27 16.30
C LEU A 146 9.97 -0.68 15.48
N VAL A 147 10.71 -1.56 14.81
CA VAL A 147 11.67 -1.22 13.75
C VAL A 147 11.24 -1.96 12.49
N ALA A 148 11.39 -1.33 11.33
CA ALA A 148 11.00 -1.94 10.07
C ALA A 148 12.21 -2.21 9.19
N VAL A 149 12.14 -3.25 8.36
CA VAL A 149 13.21 -3.65 7.44
C VAL A 149 12.62 -3.89 6.05
N GLY A 150 13.25 -3.31 5.04
CA GLY A 150 12.88 -3.46 3.63
C GLY A 150 14.06 -3.26 2.68
N LEU A 151 13.77 -3.12 1.39
CA LEU A 151 14.77 -2.87 0.36
C LEU A 151 14.62 -1.45 -0.23
N ALA A 152 15.75 -0.81 -0.52
CA ALA A 152 15.82 0.48 -1.18
C ALA A 152 15.83 0.29 -2.71
N TYR A 153 14.65 0.16 -3.30
CA TYR A 153 14.49 0.02 -4.76
C TYR A 153 14.81 1.33 -5.47
N ARG A 154 15.90 1.35 -6.24
CA ARG A 154 16.36 2.53 -6.97
C ARG A 154 15.35 3.06 -7.99
N LYS A 155 14.57 2.19 -8.61
CA LYS A 155 13.54 2.55 -9.59
C LYS A 155 12.11 2.39 -9.04
N GLY A 156 11.97 2.00 -7.77
CA GLY A 156 10.68 1.71 -7.17
C GLY A 156 9.86 0.68 -7.96
N TYR A 157 8.55 0.89 -7.98
CA TYR A 157 7.62 0.28 -8.93
C TYR A 157 7.44 1.18 -10.15
N PHE A 158 6.94 0.64 -11.25
CA PHE A 158 6.85 1.39 -12.51
C PHE A 158 5.76 2.48 -12.50
N HIS A 159 5.99 3.51 -13.31
CA HIS A 159 4.99 4.47 -13.76
C HIS A 159 4.24 3.94 -14.98
N GLN A 160 2.92 3.94 -14.89
CA GLN A 160 2.05 3.48 -15.97
C GLN A 160 1.81 4.60 -16.98
N TYR A 161 1.86 4.28 -18.26
CA TYR A 161 1.24 5.11 -19.29
C TYR A 161 0.60 4.22 -20.35
N LEU A 162 -0.35 4.75 -21.10
CA LEU A 162 -1.04 3.98 -22.13
C LEU A 162 -0.58 4.39 -23.51
N ASN A 163 -0.38 3.43 -24.40
CA ASN A 163 -0.18 3.72 -25.82
C ASN A 163 -1.51 4.09 -26.51
N ILE A 164 -1.45 4.36 -27.82
CA ILE A 164 -2.63 4.78 -28.59
C ILE A 164 -3.76 3.73 -28.59
N ASP A 165 -3.41 2.45 -28.53
CA ASP A 165 -4.34 1.32 -28.49
C ASP A 165 -4.93 1.08 -27.09
N GLY A 166 -4.51 1.84 -26.08
CA GLY A 166 -4.91 1.63 -24.69
C GLY A 166 -4.14 0.50 -24.00
N TRP A 167 -3.07 -0.02 -24.60
CA TRP A 167 -2.20 -1.00 -23.96
C TRP A 167 -1.26 -0.33 -22.97
N GLN A 168 -1.13 -0.94 -21.79
CA GLN A 168 -0.24 -0.47 -20.75
C GLN A 168 1.23 -0.59 -21.15
N GLN A 169 1.98 0.47 -20.85
CA GLN A 169 3.43 0.54 -20.91
C GLN A 169 4.00 0.92 -19.54
N GLU A 170 5.24 0.50 -19.31
CA GLU A 170 5.97 0.75 -18.06
C GLU A 170 7.12 1.72 -18.28
N ARG A 171 7.22 2.74 -17.41
CA ARG A 171 8.41 3.61 -17.29
C ARG A 171 9.02 3.45 -15.91
N TYR A 172 10.34 3.35 -15.84
CA TYR A 172 11.09 3.20 -14.60
C TYR A 172 11.98 4.43 -14.39
N ASP A 173 11.56 5.30 -13.50
CA ASP A 173 12.29 6.52 -13.17
C ASP A 173 13.30 6.22 -12.05
N ILE A 174 14.51 6.78 -12.14
CA ILE A 174 15.55 6.55 -11.13
C ILE A 174 15.33 7.51 -9.97
N LEU A 175 15.08 6.97 -8.79
CA LEU A 175 15.04 7.71 -7.54
C LEU A 175 16.45 8.10 -7.12
N ASP A 176 16.62 9.37 -6.77
CA ASP A 176 17.79 9.83 -6.05
C ASP A 176 17.50 9.85 -4.55
N PHE A 177 18.09 8.90 -3.81
CA PHE A 177 17.91 8.80 -2.37
C PHE A 177 18.43 10.00 -1.59
N ASN A 178 19.34 10.81 -2.16
CA ASN A 178 19.82 12.04 -1.50
C ASN A 178 18.76 13.17 -1.50
N SER A 179 17.80 13.10 -2.43
CA SER A 179 16.67 14.02 -2.50
C SER A 179 15.45 13.53 -1.71
N LEU A 180 15.50 12.34 -1.10
CA LEU A 180 14.39 11.73 -0.38
C LEU A 180 14.58 11.78 1.15
N PRO A 181 13.51 11.62 1.96
CA PRO A 181 13.59 11.54 3.44
C PRO A 181 14.25 10.25 3.96
N VAL A 182 15.42 9.93 3.40
CA VAL A 182 16.22 8.74 3.63
C VAL A 182 17.65 9.19 3.86
N SER A 183 18.32 8.57 4.81
CA SER A 183 19.70 8.91 5.17
C SER A 183 20.57 7.67 5.26
N THR A 184 21.83 7.77 4.85
CA THR A 184 22.80 6.68 5.01
C THR A 184 23.11 6.48 6.49
N VAL A 185 23.00 5.24 6.97
CA VAL A 185 23.44 4.89 8.32
C VAL A 185 24.96 4.79 8.31
N ALA A 186 25.60 5.45 9.28
CA ALA A 186 27.04 5.34 9.48
C ALA A 186 27.39 4.27 10.51
N ASP A 187 28.52 3.59 10.31
CA ASP A 187 29.16 2.73 11.29
C ASP A 187 29.87 3.54 12.39
N SER A 188 30.50 2.85 13.34
CA SER A 188 31.25 3.47 14.43
C SER A 188 32.46 4.32 13.98
N ALA A 189 32.91 4.15 12.73
CA ALA A 189 34.01 4.91 12.13
C ALA A 189 33.51 6.07 11.24
N GLY A 190 32.20 6.30 11.17
CA GLY A 190 31.59 7.35 10.34
C GLY A 190 31.48 7.00 8.85
N LYS A 191 31.73 5.75 8.46
CA LYS A 191 31.56 5.26 7.07
C LYS A 191 30.17 4.66 6.88
N PRO A 192 29.64 4.58 5.65
CA PRO A 192 28.38 3.88 5.40
C PRO A 192 28.39 2.46 5.98
N LEU A 193 27.41 2.14 6.83
CA LEU A 193 27.24 0.82 7.40
C LEU A 193 26.91 -0.16 6.28
N THR A 194 27.71 -1.22 6.15
CA THR A 194 27.52 -2.28 5.16
C THR A 194 27.51 -3.64 5.84
N VAL A 195 26.65 -4.53 5.36
CA VAL A 195 26.57 -5.93 5.81
C VAL A 195 26.97 -6.87 4.69
N SER A 196 27.67 -7.94 5.05
CA SER A 196 28.10 -9.00 4.13
C SER A 196 27.09 -10.14 4.14
N ILE A 197 26.60 -10.55 2.97
CA ILE A 197 25.58 -11.57 2.79
C ILE A 197 26.17 -12.73 1.96
N PRO A 198 26.08 -13.99 2.41
CA PRO A 198 26.55 -15.14 1.64
C PRO A 198 25.75 -15.28 0.36
N PHE A 199 26.42 -15.60 -0.73
CA PHE A 199 25.82 -15.69 -2.06
C PHE A 199 26.53 -16.75 -2.91
N ASN A 200 26.01 -17.00 -4.11
CA ASN A 200 26.68 -17.90 -5.04
C ASN A 200 28.02 -17.29 -5.49
N GLY A 201 29.12 -18.00 -5.23
CA GLY A 201 30.47 -17.56 -5.62
C GLY A 201 31.14 -16.53 -4.71
N GLY A 202 30.60 -16.25 -3.52
CA GLY A 202 31.23 -15.35 -2.55
C GLY A 202 30.23 -14.63 -1.65
N ASN A 203 30.50 -13.37 -1.33
CA ASN A 203 29.60 -12.51 -0.58
C ASN A 203 29.19 -11.31 -1.43
N ILE A 204 27.95 -10.87 -1.28
CA ILE A 204 27.50 -9.54 -1.70
C ILE A 204 27.42 -8.62 -0.49
N HIS A 205 27.52 -7.32 -0.73
CA HIS A 205 27.45 -6.30 0.32
C HIS A 205 26.18 -5.47 0.19
N ALA A 206 25.49 -5.17 1.30
CA ALA A 206 24.36 -4.25 1.29
C ALA A 206 24.63 -3.08 2.23
N ALA A 207 24.46 -1.85 1.74
CA ALA A 207 24.48 -0.65 2.57
C ALA A 207 23.12 -0.44 3.24
N VAL A 208 23.14 0.10 4.45
CA VAL A 208 21.94 0.36 5.24
C VAL A 208 21.57 1.84 5.16
N LEU A 209 20.37 2.10 4.67
CA LEU A 209 19.73 3.41 4.70
C LEU A 209 18.66 3.43 5.80
N ARG A 210 18.31 4.62 6.30
CA ARG A 210 17.27 4.83 7.30
C ARG A 210 16.29 5.91 6.85
N ALA A 211 15.01 5.56 6.85
CA ALA A 211 13.88 6.48 6.82
C ALA A 211 13.24 6.56 8.20
N ASN A 212 12.73 7.74 8.58
CA ASN A 212 11.93 7.89 9.80
C ASN A 212 10.46 8.02 9.43
N VAL A 213 9.63 7.09 9.88
CA VAL A 213 8.18 7.11 9.72
C VAL A 213 7.58 7.52 11.07
N GLY A 214 7.51 8.83 11.31
CA GLY A 214 7.19 9.36 12.62
C GLY A 214 8.26 8.93 13.63
N ARG A 215 7.89 8.06 14.56
CA ARG A 215 8.75 7.48 15.61
C ARG A 215 9.42 6.17 15.19
N ILE A 216 8.96 5.55 14.11
CA ILE A 216 9.44 4.24 13.68
C ILE A 216 10.64 4.39 12.72
N PRO A 217 11.81 3.81 13.03
CA PRO A 217 12.89 3.70 12.08
C PRO A 217 12.61 2.57 11.08
N LEU A 218 12.66 2.89 9.80
CA LEU A 218 12.63 1.95 8.69
C LEU A 218 14.03 1.86 8.08
N TYR A 219 14.64 0.68 8.17
CA TYR A 219 15.92 0.37 7.57
C TYR A 219 15.73 -0.23 6.18
N LEU A 220 16.38 0.37 5.18
CA LEU A 220 16.28 -0.05 3.79
C LEU A 220 17.66 -0.50 3.31
N LEU A 221 17.76 -1.73 2.81
CA LEU A 221 19.01 -2.28 2.28
C LEU A 221 19.15 -1.97 0.79
N THR A 222 20.33 -1.52 0.38
CA THR A 222 20.68 -1.35 -1.03
C THR A 222 21.94 -2.11 -1.39
N THR A 223 21.90 -2.86 -2.49
CA THR A 223 23.09 -3.51 -3.07
C THR A 223 23.77 -2.62 -4.11
N ASN A 224 23.20 -1.46 -4.43
CA ASN A 224 23.75 -0.52 -5.42
C ASN A 224 24.92 0.28 -4.82
N ILE A 225 26.02 -0.40 -4.53
CA ILE A 225 27.26 0.14 -3.99
C ILE A 225 28.47 -0.36 -4.79
N ASP A 226 29.57 0.40 -4.72
CA ASP A 226 30.73 0.12 -5.56
C ASP A 226 31.44 -1.21 -5.26
N ALA A 227 31.25 -1.74 -4.05
CA ALA A 227 31.79 -3.02 -3.62
C ALA A 227 31.21 -4.23 -4.39
N ASN A 228 30.04 -4.07 -5.02
CA ASN A 228 29.37 -5.15 -5.73
C ASN A 228 29.59 -5.10 -7.24
N SER A 229 29.43 -6.26 -7.89
CA SER A 229 29.41 -6.37 -9.34
C SER A 229 28.25 -5.55 -9.94
N PRO A 230 28.34 -5.09 -11.20
CA PRO A 230 27.22 -4.39 -11.84
C PRO A 230 25.90 -5.18 -11.86
N GLU A 231 25.98 -6.51 -11.91
CA GLU A 231 24.80 -7.39 -11.86
C GLU A 231 24.16 -7.38 -10.46
N ASP A 232 24.96 -7.51 -9.40
CA ASP A 232 24.46 -7.57 -8.02
C ASP A 232 23.94 -6.21 -7.52
N ARG A 233 24.46 -5.10 -8.07
CA ARG A 233 23.89 -3.76 -7.84
C ARG A 233 22.44 -3.66 -8.29
N GLY A 234 22.05 -4.43 -9.30
CA GLY A 234 20.69 -4.49 -9.83
C GLY A 234 19.70 -5.24 -8.94
N ILE A 235 20.14 -5.93 -7.88
CA ILE A 235 19.23 -6.66 -6.97
C ILE A 235 18.21 -5.70 -6.34
N THR A 236 18.63 -4.48 -5.98
CA THR A 236 17.74 -3.45 -5.43
C THR A 236 17.38 -2.36 -6.44
N ASP A 237 17.23 -2.71 -7.72
CA ASP A 237 16.77 -1.75 -8.74
C ASP A 237 15.23 -1.65 -8.75
N GLU A 238 14.54 -2.75 -9.03
CA GLU A 238 13.10 -2.76 -9.34
C GLU A 238 12.31 -3.60 -8.32
N LEU A 239 11.22 -3.05 -7.81
CA LEU A 239 10.28 -3.80 -6.99
C LEU A 239 9.54 -4.81 -7.88
N TYR A 240 9.69 -6.10 -7.56
CA TYR A 240 9.10 -7.21 -8.31
C TYR A 240 9.53 -7.28 -9.78
N GLY A 241 10.68 -6.68 -10.09
CA GLY A 241 11.36 -6.81 -11.38
C GLY A 241 12.21 -8.09 -11.47
N GLY A 242 12.78 -8.32 -12.66
CA GLY A 242 13.65 -9.48 -12.90
C GLY A 242 12.92 -10.83 -12.87
N ASP A 243 13.63 -11.92 -13.15
CA ASP A 243 13.11 -13.29 -13.19
C ASP A 243 13.07 -13.96 -11.81
N LEU A 244 12.82 -15.27 -11.75
CA LEU A 244 12.82 -16.03 -10.50
C LEU A 244 14.18 -16.02 -9.81
N GLU A 245 15.28 -15.93 -10.57
CA GLU A 245 16.61 -15.80 -9.99
C GLU A 245 16.78 -14.42 -9.34
N MET A 246 16.39 -13.33 -10.00
CA MET A 246 16.37 -12.01 -9.34
C MET A 246 15.51 -12.00 -8.08
N ARG A 247 14.36 -12.70 -8.11
CA ARG A 247 13.44 -12.80 -6.98
C ARG A 247 14.09 -13.43 -5.75
N ILE A 248 14.70 -14.62 -5.88
CA ILE A 248 15.39 -15.26 -4.74
C ILE A 248 16.54 -14.39 -4.22
N ARG A 249 17.27 -13.69 -5.11
CA ARG A 249 18.35 -12.77 -4.72
C ARG A 249 17.83 -11.62 -3.85
N GLN A 250 16.69 -11.03 -4.21
CA GLN A 250 16.03 -9.99 -3.41
C GLN A 250 15.59 -10.51 -2.04
N GLU A 251 14.98 -11.70 -2.00
CA GLU A 251 14.51 -12.32 -0.76
C GLU A 251 15.65 -12.69 0.19
N ILE A 252 16.81 -13.10 -0.36
CA ILE A 252 18.06 -13.31 0.41
C ILE A 252 18.52 -11.99 1.06
N VAL A 253 18.58 -10.90 0.28
CA VAL A 253 18.99 -9.58 0.82
C VAL A 253 18.00 -9.10 1.88
N LEU A 254 16.70 -9.29 1.67
CA LEU A 254 15.67 -8.89 2.63
C LEU A 254 15.73 -9.71 3.93
N GLY A 255 15.70 -11.05 3.82
CA GLY A 255 15.65 -11.94 4.99
C GLY A 255 16.98 -12.01 5.73
N ILE A 256 18.06 -12.40 5.04
CA ILE A 256 19.39 -12.59 5.63
C ILE A 256 20.07 -11.25 5.86
N GLY A 257 20.12 -10.41 4.82
CA GLY A 257 20.74 -9.09 4.92
C GLY A 257 20.05 -8.22 5.96
N GLY A 258 18.72 -8.24 6.01
CA GLY A 258 17.95 -7.52 7.02
C GLY A 258 18.25 -7.95 8.45
N ALA A 259 18.34 -9.26 8.72
CA ALA A 259 18.74 -9.78 10.03
C ALA A 259 20.14 -9.30 10.43
N ARG A 260 21.11 -9.42 9.53
CA ARG A 260 22.49 -8.96 9.75
C ARG A 260 22.58 -7.45 9.95
N ALA A 261 21.74 -6.68 9.29
CA ALA A 261 21.67 -5.23 9.46
C ALA A 261 21.20 -4.87 10.87
N LEU A 262 20.18 -5.53 11.40
CA LEU A 262 19.72 -5.33 12.78
C LEU A 262 20.83 -5.70 13.80
N ASP A 263 21.49 -6.84 13.61
CA ASP A 263 22.63 -7.24 14.45
C ASP A 263 23.77 -6.21 14.40
N ALA A 264 24.13 -5.71 13.22
CA ALA A 264 25.18 -4.71 13.05
C ALA A 264 24.81 -3.33 13.64
N LEU A 265 23.51 -3.01 13.71
CA LEU A 265 22.98 -1.83 14.38
C LEU A 265 22.91 -1.99 15.92
N GLY A 266 23.17 -3.19 16.45
CA GLY A 266 23.00 -3.50 17.87
C GLY A 266 21.53 -3.52 18.31
N ILE A 267 20.61 -3.78 17.38
CA ILE A 267 19.18 -3.92 17.67
C ILE A 267 18.91 -5.40 17.90
N ASP A 268 18.44 -5.75 19.10
CA ASP A 268 18.04 -7.11 19.49
C ASP A 268 16.51 -7.20 19.58
N PRO A 269 15.80 -7.66 18.53
CA PRO A 269 14.34 -7.69 18.52
C PRO A 269 13.78 -8.81 19.39
N ALA A 270 12.70 -8.53 20.13
CA ALA A 270 11.97 -9.54 20.88
C ALA A 270 11.09 -10.41 19.98
N VAL A 271 10.58 -9.84 18.88
CA VAL A 271 9.70 -10.51 17.91
C VAL A 271 10.10 -10.12 16.50
N PHE A 272 10.08 -11.09 15.59
CA PHE A 272 10.27 -10.88 14.16
C PHE A 272 8.95 -11.14 13.44
N HIS A 273 8.50 -10.22 12.61
CA HIS A 273 7.25 -10.36 11.86
C HIS A 273 7.54 -10.34 10.35
N MET A 274 7.26 -11.46 9.70
CA MET A 274 7.33 -11.61 8.25
C MET A 274 6.00 -11.24 7.60
N ASN A 275 6.00 -10.16 6.80
CA ASN A 275 4.85 -9.71 6.03
C ASN A 275 4.87 -10.34 4.64
N GLU A 276 4.13 -11.45 4.46
CA GLU A 276 4.22 -12.39 3.34
C GLU A 276 5.56 -13.16 3.27
N GLY A 277 5.65 -14.18 2.41
CA GLY A 277 6.79 -15.11 2.32
C GLY A 277 8.12 -14.51 1.86
N HIS A 278 8.19 -13.24 1.47
CA HIS A 278 9.37 -12.62 0.84
C HIS A 278 10.61 -12.54 1.76
N SER A 279 10.40 -12.61 3.08
CA SER A 279 11.49 -12.65 4.05
C SER A 279 11.65 -14.04 4.67
N ALA A 280 11.12 -15.12 4.09
CA ALA A 280 11.13 -16.45 4.72
C ALA A 280 12.53 -17.07 4.87
N PHE A 281 13.59 -16.44 4.35
CA PHE A 281 14.97 -16.80 4.67
C PHE A 281 15.46 -16.27 6.02
N LEU A 282 14.75 -15.32 6.63
CA LEU A 282 15.05 -14.73 7.93
C LEU A 282 15.18 -15.78 9.06
N PRO A 283 14.23 -16.73 9.24
CA PRO A 283 14.37 -17.77 10.25
C PRO A 283 15.66 -18.58 10.13
N PHE A 284 16.12 -18.92 8.91
CA PHE A 284 17.33 -19.72 8.73
C PHE A 284 18.59 -18.97 9.16
N GLU A 285 18.71 -17.68 8.83
CA GLU A 285 19.83 -16.85 9.31
C GLU A 285 19.82 -16.75 10.84
N ARG A 286 18.64 -16.58 11.46
CA ARG A 286 18.51 -16.55 12.92
C ARG A 286 18.91 -17.87 13.57
N ILE A 287 18.52 -19.00 12.99
CA ILE A 287 18.90 -20.34 13.46
C ILE A 287 20.44 -20.50 13.38
N ALA A 288 21.05 -20.14 12.25
CA ALA A 288 22.50 -20.21 12.06
C ALA A 288 23.25 -19.32 13.06
N ALA A 289 22.76 -18.10 13.29
CA ALA A 289 23.34 -17.15 14.24
C ALA A 289 23.27 -17.69 15.69
N LEU A 290 22.12 -18.23 16.11
CA LEU A 290 21.96 -18.83 17.44
C LEU A 290 22.80 -20.08 17.61
N GLY A 291 22.86 -20.95 16.60
CA GLY A 291 23.72 -22.13 16.58
C GLY A 291 25.19 -21.76 16.77
N THR A 292 25.66 -20.71 16.09
CA THR A 292 27.04 -20.22 16.22
C THR A 292 27.30 -19.57 17.58
N ARG A 293 26.41 -18.66 18.02
CA ARG A 293 26.60 -17.85 19.24
C ARG A 293 26.45 -18.66 20.53
N HIS A 294 25.51 -19.62 20.54
CA HIS A 294 25.15 -20.38 21.74
C HIS A 294 25.44 -21.89 21.63
N LYS A 295 26.03 -22.36 20.52
CA LYS A 295 26.33 -23.78 20.26
C LYS A 295 25.09 -24.69 20.31
N LEU A 296 23.94 -24.14 19.93
CA LEU A 296 22.68 -24.88 19.85
C LEU A 296 22.65 -25.73 18.59
N LYS A 297 22.00 -26.90 18.69
CA LYS A 297 21.66 -27.72 17.51
C LYS A 297 20.51 -27.07 16.75
N PHE A 298 20.35 -27.42 15.47
CA PHE A 298 19.27 -26.92 14.63
C PHE A 298 17.89 -26.99 15.30
N ALA A 299 17.52 -28.15 15.84
CA ALA A 299 16.23 -28.33 16.50
C ALA A 299 16.03 -27.36 17.67
N GLU A 300 17.04 -27.17 18.52
CA GLU A 300 16.98 -26.28 19.69
C GLU A 300 16.86 -24.80 19.28
N ALA A 301 17.68 -24.38 18.32
CA ALA A 301 17.65 -23.02 17.78
C ALA A 301 16.34 -22.74 17.02
N ARG A 302 15.80 -23.73 16.31
CA ARG A 302 14.53 -23.62 15.58
C ARG A 302 13.36 -23.33 16.51
N GLU A 303 13.26 -24.03 17.65
CA GLU A 303 12.16 -23.79 18.61
C GLU A 303 12.18 -22.34 19.14
N LEU A 304 13.37 -21.80 19.45
CA LEU A 304 13.53 -20.41 19.88
C LEU A 304 13.14 -19.42 18.77
N VAL A 305 13.56 -19.69 17.54
CA VAL A 305 13.23 -18.84 16.38
C VAL A 305 11.74 -18.86 16.09
N GLN A 306 11.11 -20.03 16.09
CA GLN A 306 9.66 -20.17 15.90
C GLN A 306 8.89 -19.38 16.96
N ALA A 307 9.21 -19.57 18.25
CA ALA A 307 8.53 -18.91 19.37
C ALA A 307 8.59 -17.38 19.33
N THR A 308 9.56 -16.82 18.61
CA THR A 308 9.80 -15.37 18.47
C THR A 308 9.51 -14.85 17.07
N THR A 309 8.82 -15.63 16.23
CA THR A 309 8.48 -15.25 14.84
C THR A 309 6.98 -15.30 14.59
N CYS A 310 6.47 -14.24 13.98
CA CYS A 310 5.13 -14.11 13.44
C CYS A 310 5.17 -14.10 11.91
N PHE A 311 4.18 -14.72 11.29
CA PHE A 311 4.01 -14.74 9.84
C PHE A 311 2.58 -14.38 9.45
N THR A 312 2.43 -13.40 8.56
CA THR A 312 1.14 -13.07 7.96
C THR A 312 1.13 -13.44 6.49
N THR A 313 0.15 -14.22 6.06
CA THR A 313 -0.08 -14.55 4.64
C THR A 313 -1.21 -13.70 4.07
N HIS A 314 -1.02 -13.19 2.85
CA HIS A 314 -1.96 -12.31 2.14
C HIS A 314 -2.51 -12.93 0.86
N THR A 315 -2.00 -14.11 0.50
CA THR A 315 -2.23 -14.72 -0.80
C THR A 315 -3.33 -15.78 -0.71
N PRO A 316 -4.48 -15.59 -1.39
CA PRO A 316 -5.61 -16.51 -1.31
C PRO A 316 -5.51 -17.71 -2.26
N VAL A 317 -4.44 -17.80 -3.08
CA VAL A 317 -4.27 -18.84 -4.11
C VAL A 317 -2.85 -19.40 -4.12
N PRO A 318 -2.64 -20.73 -4.28
CA PRO A 318 -1.29 -21.32 -4.27
C PRO A 318 -0.34 -20.69 -5.29
N ALA A 319 -0.83 -20.41 -6.51
CA ALA A 319 -0.04 -19.85 -7.60
C ALA A 319 0.48 -18.41 -7.35
N GLY A 320 0.01 -17.74 -6.29
CA GLY A 320 0.50 -16.41 -5.92
C GLY A 320 1.69 -16.44 -4.95
N ASN A 321 2.12 -17.61 -4.48
CA ASN A 321 3.22 -17.75 -3.53
C ASN A 321 4.54 -18.01 -4.29
N ASP A 322 5.62 -17.40 -3.82
CA ASP A 322 6.95 -17.58 -4.42
C ASP A 322 7.44 -19.02 -4.23
N MET A 323 7.89 -19.63 -5.32
CA MET A 323 8.39 -21.00 -5.39
C MET A 323 9.67 -21.05 -6.20
N PHE A 324 10.69 -21.71 -5.66
CA PHE A 324 12.00 -21.82 -6.30
C PHE A 324 12.33 -23.29 -6.62
N SER A 325 13.01 -23.53 -7.73
CA SER A 325 13.49 -24.87 -8.06
C SER A 325 14.57 -25.31 -7.06
N GLU A 326 14.71 -26.63 -6.89
CA GLU A 326 15.76 -27.21 -6.05
C GLU A 326 17.16 -26.77 -6.49
N GLU A 327 17.41 -26.72 -7.80
CA GLU A 327 18.67 -26.22 -8.39
C GLU A 327 18.98 -24.78 -7.99
N LEU A 328 17.95 -23.93 -7.94
CA LEU A 328 18.11 -22.52 -7.57
C LEU A 328 18.38 -22.37 -6.07
N ILE A 329 17.72 -23.18 -5.23
CA ILE A 329 18.01 -23.23 -3.80
C ILE A 329 19.43 -23.76 -3.56
N GLU A 330 19.86 -24.82 -4.27
CA GLU A 330 21.21 -25.38 -4.16
C GLU A 330 22.29 -24.35 -4.52
N LYS A 331 22.06 -23.57 -5.58
CA LYS A 331 22.96 -22.51 -6.02
C LYS A 331 23.27 -21.48 -4.93
N TYR A 332 22.28 -21.08 -4.13
CA TYR A 332 22.44 -20.04 -3.11
C TYR A 332 22.65 -20.56 -1.69
N PHE A 333 22.13 -21.75 -1.39
CA PHE A 333 22.07 -22.31 -0.05
C PHE A 333 22.81 -23.63 0.09
N GLY A 334 23.50 -24.15 -0.94
CA GLY A 334 24.14 -25.47 -0.90
C GLY A 334 25.06 -25.73 0.31
N GLN A 335 25.66 -24.68 0.88
CA GLN A 335 26.52 -24.78 2.08
C GLN A 335 25.76 -24.61 3.41
N LEU A 336 24.56 -24.02 3.39
CA LEU A 336 23.80 -23.72 4.61
C LEU A 336 23.33 -24.98 5.36
N PRO A 337 22.82 -26.06 4.70
CA PRO A 337 22.40 -27.27 5.40
C PRO A 337 23.50 -27.87 6.27
N GLU A 338 24.73 -27.96 5.76
CA GLU A 338 25.86 -28.49 6.53
C GLU A 338 26.18 -27.61 7.75
N GLN A 339 26.12 -26.28 7.60
CA GLN A 339 26.29 -25.33 8.71
C GLN A 339 25.20 -25.48 9.78
N LEU A 340 24.00 -25.86 9.37
CA LEU A 340 22.87 -26.16 10.25
C LEU A 340 22.91 -27.60 10.79
N GLY A 341 23.83 -28.45 10.32
CA GLY A 341 23.88 -29.87 10.70
C GLY A 341 22.74 -30.70 10.11
N LEU A 342 22.24 -30.31 8.93
CA LEU A 342 21.19 -30.99 8.18
C LEU A 342 21.74 -31.59 6.88
N SER A 343 21.13 -32.67 6.42
CA SER A 343 21.26 -33.12 5.03
C SER A 343 20.51 -32.17 4.08
N TRP A 344 20.88 -32.22 2.79
CA TRP A 344 20.19 -31.47 1.75
C TRP A 344 18.67 -31.76 1.72
N ALA A 345 18.31 -33.04 1.85
CA ALA A 345 16.92 -33.47 1.87
C ALA A 345 16.16 -32.86 3.05
N GLU A 346 16.72 -32.91 4.26
CA GLU A 346 16.11 -32.32 5.46
C GLU A 346 15.93 -30.79 5.34
N PHE A 347 16.88 -30.10 4.71
CA PHE A 347 16.75 -28.66 4.44
C PHE A 347 15.64 -28.38 3.43
N MET A 348 15.58 -29.11 2.32
CA MET A 348 14.52 -28.93 1.33
C MET A 348 13.13 -29.20 1.92
N GLU A 349 13.02 -30.18 2.82
CA GLU A 349 11.79 -30.44 3.58
C GLU A 349 11.38 -29.28 4.50
N THR A 350 12.18 -28.25 4.72
CA THR A 350 11.72 -27.05 5.44
C THR A 350 10.80 -26.17 4.59
N GLY A 351 10.94 -26.19 3.27
CA GLY A 351 10.12 -25.43 2.31
C GLY A 351 9.20 -26.28 1.43
N ARG A 352 9.26 -27.61 1.52
CA ARG A 352 8.39 -28.52 0.75
C ARG A 352 7.12 -28.91 1.50
N SER A 353 6.02 -29.06 0.78
CA SER A 353 4.77 -29.64 1.32
C SER A 353 3.96 -30.28 0.19
N GLY A 354 3.18 -31.32 0.51
CA GLY A 354 2.27 -31.98 -0.43
C GLY A 354 1.14 -31.09 -0.95
N CYS A 355 1.01 -29.86 -0.47
CA CYS A 355 0.02 -28.87 -0.90
C CYS A 355 0.36 -28.16 -2.22
N VAL A 356 1.57 -28.34 -2.76
CA VAL A 356 2.03 -27.62 -3.97
C VAL A 356 2.06 -28.55 -5.18
N SER A 357 1.19 -28.30 -6.15
CA SER A 357 1.22 -28.97 -7.46
C SER A 357 2.40 -28.45 -8.29
N GLY A 358 3.59 -29.05 -8.10
CA GLY A 358 4.80 -28.58 -8.80
C GLY A 358 6.07 -29.43 -8.62
N GLY A 359 6.01 -30.59 -7.97
CA GLY A 359 7.19 -31.43 -7.74
C GLY A 359 8.07 -30.93 -6.59
N ASN A 360 9.39 -31.07 -6.72
CA ASN A 360 10.41 -30.87 -5.68
C ASN A 360 10.71 -29.39 -5.30
N ALA A 361 9.85 -28.44 -5.66
CA ALA A 361 10.09 -27.00 -5.47
C ALA A 361 10.05 -26.57 -3.99
N PHE A 362 10.80 -25.51 -3.66
CA PHE A 362 10.83 -24.89 -2.34
C PHE A 362 9.85 -23.73 -2.27
N CYS A 363 8.82 -23.84 -1.44
CA CYS A 363 7.78 -22.84 -1.27
C CYS A 363 8.09 -21.91 -0.10
N MET A 364 8.17 -20.61 -0.37
CA MET A 364 8.53 -19.61 0.64
C MET A 364 7.46 -19.48 1.74
N THR A 365 6.19 -19.66 1.40
CA THR A 365 5.10 -19.64 2.39
C THR A 365 5.17 -20.83 3.34
N VAL A 366 5.53 -22.03 2.84
CA VAL A 366 5.74 -23.20 3.71
C VAL A 366 6.93 -22.96 4.64
N ALA A 367 8.03 -22.43 4.13
CA ALA A 367 9.20 -22.07 4.94
C ALA A 367 8.85 -21.02 6.01
N ALA A 368 8.04 -20.01 5.66
CA ALA A 368 7.57 -18.99 6.58
C ALA A 368 6.67 -19.56 7.69
N ILE A 369 5.70 -20.40 7.32
CA ILE A 369 4.80 -21.09 8.27
C ILE A 369 5.61 -21.93 9.24
N ARG A 370 6.54 -22.76 8.73
CA ARG A 370 7.40 -23.59 9.57
C ARG A 370 8.43 -22.78 10.37
N GLY A 371 8.72 -21.55 9.97
CA GLY A 371 9.61 -20.65 10.70
C GLY A 371 8.93 -19.84 11.81
N ALA A 372 7.61 -19.93 11.97
CA ALA A 372 6.83 -19.07 12.85
C ALA A 372 5.92 -19.86 13.80
N ALA A 373 5.76 -19.37 15.04
CA ALA A 373 4.79 -19.91 16.00
C ALA A 373 3.40 -19.27 15.83
N TYR A 374 3.34 -18.03 15.34
CA TYR A 374 2.10 -17.30 15.13
C TYR A 374 1.89 -17.06 13.65
N VAL A 375 0.87 -17.71 13.07
CA VAL A 375 0.50 -17.54 11.66
C VAL A 375 -0.90 -16.95 11.59
N ASN A 376 -1.11 -15.95 10.73
CA ASN A 376 -2.43 -15.37 10.51
C ASN A 376 -2.73 -15.06 9.03
N GLY A 377 -4.01 -15.19 8.68
CA GLY A 377 -4.60 -14.55 7.51
C GLY A 377 -5.12 -13.13 7.83
N VAL A 378 -5.64 -12.45 6.81
CA VAL A 378 -5.95 -11.01 6.85
C VAL A 378 -7.45 -10.64 6.83
N SER A 379 -8.31 -11.65 6.96
CA SER A 379 -9.74 -11.55 7.24
C SER A 379 -10.21 -12.92 7.77
N LYS A 380 -11.42 -13.00 8.33
CA LYS A 380 -12.00 -14.27 8.80
C LYS A 380 -12.15 -15.27 7.66
N LEU A 381 -12.68 -14.82 6.52
CA LEU A 381 -12.83 -15.65 5.33
C LEU A 381 -11.47 -16.12 4.80
N HIS A 382 -10.49 -15.21 4.71
CA HIS A 382 -9.17 -15.56 4.23
C HIS A 382 -8.46 -16.55 5.14
N ALA A 383 -8.63 -16.46 6.46
CA ALA A 383 -8.10 -17.47 7.37
C ALA A 383 -8.69 -18.86 7.07
N LYS A 384 -9.99 -18.96 6.77
CA LYS A 384 -10.61 -20.23 6.33
C LYS A 384 -10.00 -20.75 5.03
N VAL A 385 -9.78 -19.89 4.03
CA VAL A 385 -9.12 -20.23 2.76
C VAL A 385 -7.68 -20.70 2.99
N ALA A 386 -6.92 -19.96 3.81
CA ALA A 386 -5.53 -20.29 4.14
C ALA A 386 -5.42 -21.63 4.89
N ARG A 387 -6.32 -21.91 5.84
CA ARG A 387 -6.37 -23.21 6.53
C ARG A 387 -6.61 -24.36 5.56
N ALA A 388 -7.53 -24.21 4.61
CA ALA A 388 -7.77 -25.22 3.57
C ALA A 388 -6.53 -25.44 2.70
N MET A 389 -5.93 -24.35 2.22
CA MET A 389 -4.78 -24.37 1.31
C MET A 389 -3.54 -25.01 1.96
N TRP A 390 -3.29 -24.72 3.23
CA TRP A 390 -2.08 -25.14 3.94
C TRP A 390 -2.29 -26.35 4.87
N GLN A 391 -3.50 -26.92 4.93
CA GLN A 391 -3.80 -28.10 5.74
C GLN A 391 -2.77 -29.23 5.58
N PRO A 392 -2.24 -29.55 4.38
CA PRO A 392 -1.27 -30.64 4.23
C PRO A 392 0.04 -30.46 5.00
N ILE A 393 0.35 -29.26 5.51
CA ILE A 393 1.49 -29.03 6.42
C ILE A 393 1.27 -29.72 7.78
N TRP A 394 0.01 -29.89 8.19
CA TRP A 394 -0.40 -30.46 9.48
C TRP A 394 -1.18 -31.77 9.26
N GLU A 395 -0.45 -32.84 8.94
CA GLU A 395 -1.05 -34.16 8.72
C GLU A 395 -1.90 -34.61 9.92
N GLY A 396 -3.13 -35.04 9.64
CA GLY A 396 -4.07 -35.52 10.66
C GLY A 396 -4.77 -34.42 11.47
N ILE A 397 -4.48 -33.14 11.23
CA ILE A 397 -5.18 -32.03 11.89
C ILE A 397 -6.43 -31.62 11.07
N PRO A 398 -7.62 -31.55 11.69
CA PRO A 398 -8.82 -31.01 11.03
C PRO A 398 -8.59 -29.57 10.54
N GLN A 399 -9.18 -29.21 9.39
CA GLN A 399 -9.00 -27.88 8.79
C GLN A 399 -9.30 -26.73 9.77
N ASP A 400 -10.34 -26.85 10.60
CA ASP A 400 -10.73 -25.79 11.55
C ASP A 400 -9.76 -25.65 12.74
N GLU A 401 -8.92 -26.66 12.98
CA GLU A 401 -7.88 -26.68 14.02
C GLU A 401 -6.49 -26.29 13.50
N VAL A 402 -6.33 -26.11 12.18
CA VAL A 402 -5.10 -25.61 11.58
C VAL A 402 -4.76 -24.24 12.21
N PRO A 403 -3.55 -24.05 12.78
CA PRO A 403 -3.20 -22.91 13.64
C PRO A 403 -2.91 -21.63 12.84
N ILE A 404 -3.84 -21.22 11.98
CA ILE A 404 -3.82 -19.96 11.24
C ILE A 404 -4.94 -19.08 11.80
N ALA A 405 -4.59 -18.00 12.48
CA ALA A 405 -5.55 -17.04 13.04
C ALA A 405 -6.12 -16.10 11.97
N ALA A 406 -7.15 -15.34 12.32
CA ALA A 406 -7.66 -14.24 11.50
C ALA A 406 -7.36 -12.91 12.20
N ILE A 407 -6.57 -12.05 11.56
CA ILE A 407 -6.37 -10.66 11.99
C ILE A 407 -6.76 -9.78 10.82
N THR A 408 -7.96 -9.21 10.88
CA THR A 408 -8.49 -8.40 9.78
C THR A 408 -7.65 -7.15 9.59
N ASN A 409 -7.27 -6.87 8.34
CA ASN A 409 -6.52 -5.65 8.02
C ASN A 409 -7.25 -4.38 8.47
N GLY A 410 -6.48 -3.34 8.71
CA GLY A 410 -6.98 -1.99 8.95
C GLY A 410 -6.33 -0.97 8.01
N ILE A 411 -6.68 0.29 8.22
CA ILE A 411 -6.10 1.44 7.54
C ILE A 411 -5.68 2.50 8.54
N HIS A 412 -4.70 3.32 8.19
CA HIS A 412 -4.35 4.47 8.99
C HIS A 412 -5.31 5.64 8.68
N LEU A 413 -6.33 5.84 9.53
CA LEU A 413 -7.40 6.82 9.27
C LEU A 413 -6.88 8.20 8.91
N TYR A 414 -5.84 8.69 9.60
CA TYR A 414 -5.33 10.03 9.38
C TYR A 414 -4.68 10.22 7.99
N THR A 415 -4.17 9.14 7.38
CA THR A 415 -3.66 9.15 5.99
C THR A 415 -4.80 9.36 4.98
N TRP A 416 -5.96 8.76 5.25
CA TRP A 416 -6.99 8.52 4.23
C TRP A 416 -8.21 9.42 4.36
N VAL A 417 -8.61 9.79 5.58
CA VAL A 417 -9.71 10.74 5.84
C VAL A 417 -9.30 12.13 5.35
N SER A 418 -10.08 12.72 4.44
CA SER A 418 -9.79 14.05 3.88
C SER A 418 -9.72 15.14 4.96
N ASN A 419 -8.93 16.19 4.73
CA ASN A 419 -8.83 17.32 5.67
C ASN A 419 -10.17 18.03 5.93
N ASP A 420 -11.04 18.09 4.90
CA ASP A 420 -12.36 18.70 5.03
C ASP A 420 -13.24 17.93 6.03
N LEU A 421 -13.27 16.59 5.92
CA LEU A 421 -14.01 15.73 6.83
C LEU A 421 -13.35 15.64 8.21
N ALA A 422 -12.01 15.63 8.27
CA ALA A 422 -11.26 15.71 9.52
C ALA A 422 -11.65 16.94 10.36
N THR A 423 -11.89 18.09 9.71
CA THR A 423 -12.35 19.32 10.38
C THR A 423 -13.79 19.21 10.90
N VAL A 424 -14.64 18.41 10.24
CA VAL A 424 -15.97 18.07 10.75
C VAL A 424 -15.84 17.16 11.97
N PHE A 425 -15.03 16.10 11.88
CA PHE A 425 -14.78 15.19 13.00
C PHE A 425 -14.21 15.93 14.22
N ASP A 426 -13.32 16.90 14.02
CA ASP A 426 -12.77 17.70 15.12
C ASP A 426 -13.82 18.50 15.88
N ARG A 427 -14.86 18.98 15.18
CA ARG A 427 -15.93 19.77 15.79
C ARG A 427 -16.95 18.92 16.52
N TYR A 428 -17.35 17.79 15.94
CA TYR A 428 -18.47 16.99 16.47
C TYR A 428 -18.02 15.77 17.28
N ILE A 429 -16.91 15.14 16.91
CA ILE A 429 -16.35 13.96 17.58
C ILE A 429 -15.25 14.37 18.57
N GLY A 430 -14.53 15.45 18.26
CA GLY A 430 -13.37 15.93 19.04
C GLY A 430 -12.05 15.32 18.56
N SER A 431 -10.91 15.90 18.92
CA SER A 431 -9.60 15.52 18.38
C SER A 431 -9.14 14.08 18.69
N SER A 432 -9.79 13.40 19.64
CA SER A 432 -9.46 12.03 20.07
C SER A 432 -9.63 10.99 18.96
N TRP A 433 -10.38 11.26 17.90
CA TRP A 433 -10.53 10.31 16.79
C TRP A 433 -9.21 9.98 16.09
N ARG A 434 -8.21 10.87 16.21
CA ARG A 434 -6.85 10.61 15.71
C ARG A 434 -6.01 9.77 16.65
N SER A 435 -6.14 9.97 17.96
CA SER A 435 -5.31 9.28 18.96
C SER A 435 -5.89 7.94 19.40
N ASN A 436 -7.22 7.82 19.43
CA ASN A 436 -7.95 6.66 19.93
C ASN A 436 -9.06 6.23 18.95
N PRO A 437 -8.73 5.90 17.68
CA PRO A 437 -9.72 5.53 16.67
C PRO A 437 -10.45 4.22 16.98
N TYR A 438 -9.96 3.43 17.94
CA TYR A 438 -10.48 2.13 18.34
C TYR A 438 -11.63 2.22 19.36
N GLU A 439 -11.94 3.40 19.91
CA GLU A 439 -13.02 3.60 20.88
C GLU A 439 -14.39 3.72 20.17
N PRO A 440 -15.29 2.71 20.27
CA PRO A 440 -16.53 2.71 19.49
C PRO A 440 -17.52 3.80 19.91
N ASP A 441 -17.60 4.10 21.21
CA ASP A 441 -18.53 5.09 21.76
C ASP A 441 -18.29 6.51 21.23
N MET A 442 -17.02 6.81 20.91
CA MET A 442 -16.66 8.08 20.29
C MET A 442 -17.30 8.22 18.90
N TRP A 443 -17.34 7.14 18.11
CA TRP A 443 -17.88 7.17 16.74
C TRP A 443 -19.41 7.31 16.71
N GLN A 444 -20.13 7.02 17.80
CA GLN A 444 -21.57 7.30 17.90
C GLN A 444 -21.90 8.78 17.69
N ARG A 445 -20.95 9.68 17.98
CA ARG A 445 -21.09 11.14 17.79
C ARG A 445 -21.10 11.56 16.31
N VAL A 446 -20.78 10.66 15.38
CA VAL A 446 -21.01 10.89 13.94
C VAL A 446 -22.47 11.22 13.65
N MET A 447 -23.40 10.64 14.43
CA MET A 447 -24.83 10.92 14.32
C MET A 447 -25.20 12.38 14.65
N GLU A 448 -24.36 13.08 15.42
CA GLU A 448 -24.55 14.49 15.79
C GLU A 448 -24.17 15.47 14.66
N ILE A 449 -23.46 15.01 13.63
CA ILE A 449 -23.06 15.84 12.49
C ILE A 449 -24.32 16.25 11.71
N PRO A 450 -24.57 17.56 11.47
CA PRO A 450 -25.71 17.99 10.65
C PRO A 450 -25.64 17.45 9.23
N ASP A 451 -26.79 16.98 8.71
CA ASP A 451 -26.89 16.35 7.39
C ASP A 451 -26.45 17.29 6.26
N ASP A 452 -26.83 18.57 6.34
CA ASP A 452 -26.48 19.60 5.36
C ASP A 452 -24.97 19.85 5.30
N GLU A 453 -24.32 19.83 6.47
CA GLU A 453 -22.88 20.01 6.59
C GLU A 453 -22.11 18.82 6.02
N LEU A 454 -22.46 17.59 6.42
CA LEU A 454 -21.82 16.37 5.91
C LEU A 454 -21.97 16.29 4.39
N TRP A 455 -23.19 16.53 3.88
CA TRP A 455 -23.47 16.50 2.45
C TRP A 455 -22.72 17.59 1.67
N ARG A 456 -22.64 18.82 2.20
CA ARG A 456 -21.88 19.91 1.56
C ARG A 456 -20.38 19.60 1.50
N VAL A 457 -19.81 19.07 2.56
CA VAL A 457 -18.40 18.63 2.58
C VAL A 457 -18.17 17.52 1.57
N HIS A 458 -19.09 16.55 1.48
CA HIS A 458 -19.03 15.49 0.47
C HIS A 458 -19.09 16.00 -0.97
N GLN A 459 -20.04 16.87 -1.29
CA GLN A 459 -20.17 17.48 -2.62
C GLN A 459 -18.93 18.29 -3.02
N SER A 460 -18.31 19.00 -2.07
CA SER A 460 -17.05 19.73 -2.31
C SER A 460 -15.92 18.76 -2.70
N ARG A 461 -15.79 17.63 -1.98
CA ARG A 461 -14.78 16.61 -2.29
C ARG A 461 -15.03 15.94 -3.64
N ARG A 462 -16.28 15.60 -3.97
CA ARG A 462 -16.66 15.09 -5.30
C ARG A 462 -16.36 16.07 -6.42
N SER A 463 -16.66 17.35 -6.22
CA SER A 463 -16.32 18.41 -7.18
C SER A 463 -14.80 18.52 -7.40
N ARG A 464 -14.02 18.39 -6.31
CA ARG A 464 -12.55 18.38 -6.37
C ARG A 464 -12.02 17.15 -7.11
N LEU A 465 -12.63 15.97 -6.91
CA LEU A 465 -12.31 14.76 -7.66
C LEU A 465 -12.57 14.95 -9.16
N VAL A 466 -13.73 15.49 -9.54
CA VAL A 466 -14.02 15.77 -10.96
C VAL A 466 -13.00 16.73 -11.58
N ALA A 467 -12.64 17.81 -10.87
CA ALA A 467 -11.63 18.76 -11.34
C ALA A 467 -10.23 18.10 -11.47
N PHE A 468 -9.85 17.26 -10.49
CA PHE A 468 -8.61 16.50 -10.52
C PHE A 468 -8.57 15.53 -11.71
N THR A 469 -9.63 14.76 -11.92
CA THR A 469 -9.79 13.84 -13.04
C THR A 469 -9.66 14.55 -14.38
N ARG A 470 -10.34 15.70 -14.56
CA ARG A 470 -10.23 16.53 -15.78
C ARG A 470 -8.80 17.00 -16.04
N LYS A 471 -8.11 17.51 -15.01
CA LYS A 471 -6.71 17.95 -15.11
C LYS A 471 -5.83 16.77 -15.54
N LEU A 472 -5.86 15.68 -14.78
CA LEU A 472 -5.02 14.51 -14.99
C LEU A 472 -5.28 13.85 -16.37
N LEU A 473 -6.56 13.61 -16.71
CA LEU A 473 -6.93 13.02 -17.99
C LEU A 473 -6.50 13.90 -19.17
N SER A 474 -6.65 15.22 -19.08
CA SER A 474 -6.21 16.14 -20.14
C SER A 474 -4.70 16.07 -20.37
N THR A 475 -3.90 15.97 -19.30
CA THR A 475 -2.44 15.76 -19.37
C THR A 475 -2.11 14.40 -19.99
N GLN A 476 -2.78 13.33 -19.59
CA GLN A 476 -2.57 11.98 -20.13
C GLN A 476 -2.93 11.88 -21.62
N VAL A 477 -4.02 12.52 -22.03
CA VAL A 477 -4.44 12.60 -23.44
C VAL A 477 -3.44 13.42 -24.26
N ALA A 478 -2.96 14.55 -23.73
CA ALA A 478 -1.93 15.38 -24.39
C ALA A 478 -0.60 14.63 -24.54
N ASN A 479 -0.14 13.92 -23.49
CA ASN A 479 1.10 13.15 -23.52
C ASN A 479 1.08 11.99 -24.54
N ARG A 480 -0.11 11.51 -24.93
CA ARG A 480 -0.29 10.52 -26.00
C ARG A 480 -0.25 11.12 -27.42
N GLY A 481 -0.07 12.44 -27.53
CA GLY A 481 -0.06 13.14 -28.82
C GLY A 481 -1.43 13.30 -29.45
N ALA A 482 -2.51 13.25 -28.65
CA ALA A 482 -3.87 13.38 -29.16
C ALA A 482 -4.16 14.80 -29.70
N PRO A 483 -5.09 14.96 -30.66
CA PRO A 483 -5.49 16.27 -31.17
C PRO A 483 -6.01 17.19 -30.07
N ARG A 484 -5.83 18.50 -30.24
CA ARG A 484 -6.30 19.52 -29.28
C ARG A 484 -7.78 19.36 -28.91
N ALA A 485 -8.63 18.98 -29.87
CA ALA A 485 -10.07 18.76 -29.61
C ALA A 485 -10.32 17.62 -28.60
N GLU A 486 -9.52 16.55 -28.61
CA GLU A 486 -9.63 15.47 -27.63
C GLU A 486 -9.14 15.91 -26.24
N VAL A 487 -8.08 16.73 -26.21
CA VAL A 487 -7.57 17.33 -24.96
C VAL A 487 -8.61 18.25 -24.32
N GLU A 488 -9.29 19.09 -25.11
CA GLU A 488 -10.37 19.95 -24.58
C GLU A 488 -11.59 19.12 -24.15
N SER A 489 -11.96 18.08 -24.90
CA SER A 489 -13.04 17.16 -24.50
C SER A 489 -12.76 16.48 -23.15
N ALA A 490 -11.49 16.11 -22.89
CA ALA A 490 -11.06 15.56 -21.60
C ALA A 490 -11.22 16.54 -20.43
N ARG A 491 -11.30 17.86 -20.68
CA ARG A 491 -11.52 18.88 -19.64
C ARG A 491 -13.01 19.07 -19.32
N GLU A 492 -13.90 18.50 -20.11
CA GLU A 492 -15.35 18.64 -19.97
C GLU A 492 -16.05 17.34 -19.51
N VAL A 493 -15.29 16.27 -19.28
CA VAL A 493 -15.84 14.98 -18.80
C VAL A 493 -16.37 15.08 -17.38
N LEU A 494 -17.30 14.19 -17.04
CA LEU A 494 -17.93 14.07 -15.73
C LEU A 494 -18.72 15.32 -15.29
N ASP A 495 -19.62 15.13 -14.34
CA ASP A 495 -20.42 16.18 -13.73
C ASP A 495 -20.26 16.11 -12.20
N PRO A 496 -19.93 17.22 -11.52
CA PRO A 496 -19.82 17.25 -10.05
C PRO A 496 -21.14 16.94 -9.32
N ASN A 497 -22.29 16.99 -10.00
CA ASN A 497 -23.61 16.68 -9.41
C ASN A 497 -24.10 15.25 -9.72
N ALA A 498 -23.36 14.50 -10.54
CA ALA A 498 -23.69 13.12 -10.89
C ALA A 498 -23.23 12.13 -9.81
N LEU A 499 -23.99 11.02 -9.65
CA LEU A 499 -23.59 9.90 -8.82
C LEU A 499 -22.29 9.31 -9.36
N THR A 500 -21.22 9.40 -8.57
CA THR A 500 -19.86 9.05 -8.98
C THR A 500 -19.41 7.75 -8.33
N ILE A 501 -19.27 6.70 -9.16
CA ILE A 501 -18.83 5.37 -8.73
C ILE A 501 -17.35 5.19 -9.07
N GLY A 502 -16.54 4.90 -8.05
CA GLY A 502 -15.10 4.66 -8.19
C GLY A 502 -14.77 3.17 -8.24
N PHE A 503 -13.87 2.79 -9.14
CA PHE A 503 -13.24 1.47 -9.17
C PHE A 503 -11.74 1.66 -9.34
N ALA A 504 -10.94 1.38 -8.31
CA ALA A 504 -9.48 1.42 -8.48
C ALA A 504 -8.70 0.36 -7.71
N ARG A 505 -8.10 -0.58 -8.45
CA ARG A 505 -7.40 -1.76 -7.93
C ARG A 505 -6.33 -2.23 -8.93
N ARG A 506 -5.47 -3.17 -8.52
CA ARG A 506 -4.63 -3.90 -9.47
C ARG A 506 -5.54 -4.61 -10.49
N PHE A 507 -5.24 -4.45 -11.78
CA PHE A 507 -5.94 -5.16 -12.84
C PHE A 507 -5.45 -6.60 -12.89
N ALA A 508 -6.33 -7.52 -12.52
CA ALA A 508 -6.16 -8.96 -12.56
C ALA A 508 -7.52 -9.59 -12.87
N VAL A 509 -7.53 -10.75 -13.53
CA VAL A 509 -8.76 -11.39 -14.04
C VAL A 509 -9.81 -11.60 -12.94
N TYR A 510 -9.39 -12.02 -11.75
CA TYR A 510 -10.30 -12.29 -10.63
C TYR A 510 -10.94 -11.02 -10.03
N LYS A 511 -10.40 -9.81 -10.27
CA LYS A 511 -10.97 -8.55 -9.78
C LYS A 511 -12.13 -8.03 -10.64
N ARG A 512 -12.33 -8.61 -11.82
CA ARG A 512 -13.45 -8.37 -12.77
C ARG A 512 -13.77 -6.89 -13.03
N ALA A 513 -12.74 -6.10 -13.36
CA ALA A 513 -12.93 -4.70 -13.80
C ALA A 513 -13.82 -4.58 -15.06
N GLY A 514 -13.87 -5.63 -15.88
CA GLY A 514 -14.69 -5.72 -17.08
C GLY A 514 -16.17 -6.07 -16.84
N LEU A 515 -16.59 -6.40 -15.61
CA LEU A 515 -17.94 -6.95 -15.35
C LEU A 515 -19.06 -6.04 -15.89
N LEU A 516 -18.96 -4.73 -15.65
CA LEU A 516 -19.93 -3.73 -16.14
C LEU A 516 -20.03 -3.67 -17.66
N PHE A 517 -18.97 -4.04 -18.38
CA PHE A 517 -18.91 -3.99 -19.84
C PHE A 517 -19.49 -5.24 -20.51
N THR A 518 -19.91 -6.23 -19.72
CA THR A 518 -20.60 -7.42 -20.25
C THR A 518 -22.04 -7.13 -20.68
N ASP A 519 -22.66 -6.07 -20.16
CA ASP A 519 -23.99 -5.57 -20.58
C ASP A 519 -23.91 -4.08 -20.97
N ILE A 520 -23.32 -3.85 -22.15
CA ILE A 520 -23.18 -2.51 -22.75
C ILE A 520 -24.54 -1.80 -22.90
N PRO A 521 -25.63 -2.43 -23.35
CA PRO A 521 -26.92 -1.76 -23.46
C PRO A 521 -27.42 -1.18 -22.13
N ARG A 522 -27.34 -1.93 -21.01
CA ARG A 522 -27.70 -1.38 -19.68
C ARG A 522 -26.74 -0.29 -19.25
N LEU A 523 -25.43 -0.47 -19.44
CA LEU A 523 -24.43 0.54 -19.08
C LEU A 523 -24.70 1.88 -19.80
N THR A 524 -24.91 1.85 -21.11
CA THR A 524 -25.20 3.04 -21.93
C THR A 524 -26.48 3.72 -21.49
N LYS A 525 -27.54 2.95 -21.19
CA LYS A 525 -28.79 3.49 -20.67
C LYS A 525 -28.59 4.16 -19.31
N LEU A 526 -27.85 3.51 -18.41
CA LEU A 526 -27.59 3.99 -17.06
C LEU A 526 -26.83 5.33 -17.05
N VAL A 527 -25.73 5.42 -17.80
CA VAL A 527 -24.93 6.67 -17.84
C VAL A 527 -25.56 7.75 -18.72
N GLY A 528 -26.51 7.37 -19.58
CA GLY A 528 -27.25 8.25 -20.48
C GLY A 528 -28.50 8.90 -19.85
N ASP A 529 -28.88 8.54 -18.62
CA ASP A 529 -30.02 9.15 -17.94
C ASP A 529 -29.72 10.62 -17.56
N ALA A 530 -30.46 11.55 -18.18
CA ALA A 530 -30.29 12.98 -17.94
C ALA A 530 -30.89 13.45 -16.60
N ASN A 531 -31.86 12.71 -16.05
CA ASN A 531 -32.52 13.06 -14.79
C ASN A 531 -31.77 12.49 -13.58
N LYS A 532 -31.16 11.32 -13.74
CA LYS A 532 -30.39 10.63 -12.70
C LYS A 532 -29.00 10.21 -13.22
N PRO A 533 -28.11 11.17 -13.50
CA PRO A 533 -26.86 10.88 -14.20
C PRO A 533 -25.88 10.06 -13.36
N VAL A 534 -25.48 8.89 -13.86
CA VAL A 534 -24.45 8.04 -13.24
C VAL A 534 -23.14 8.14 -14.02
N GLN A 535 -22.01 8.12 -13.31
CA GLN A 535 -20.68 8.17 -13.90
C GLN A 535 -19.68 7.27 -13.17
N PHE A 536 -18.67 6.79 -13.89
CA PHE A 536 -17.69 5.84 -13.40
C PHE A 536 -16.26 6.34 -13.61
N ILE A 537 -15.42 6.17 -12.58
CA ILE A 537 -13.99 6.45 -12.65
C ILE A 537 -13.22 5.16 -12.37
N PHE A 538 -12.54 4.64 -13.39
CA PHE A 538 -11.63 3.50 -13.30
C PHE A 538 -10.19 3.97 -13.12
N ALA A 539 -9.40 3.29 -12.30
CA ALA A 539 -7.96 3.47 -12.25
C ALA A 539 -7.25 2.18 -11.83
N GLY A 540 -6.01 1.97 -12.26
CA GLY A 540 -5.25 0.82 -11.80
C GLY A 540 -4.17 0.36 -12.77
N LYS A 541 -3.25 -0.45 -12.24
CA LYS A 541 -2.10 -1.00 -12.96
C LYS A 541 -2.26 -2.52 -13.10
N ALA A 542 -1.89 -3.07 -14.25
CA ALA A 542 -1.63 -4.50 -14.38
C ALA A 542 -0.15 -4.78 -14.05
N HIS A 543 0.18 -5.98 -13.58
CA HIS A 543 1.58 -6.34 -13.41
C HIS A 543 2.29 -6.36 -14.78
N PRO A 544 3.58 -6.00 -14.92
CA PRO A 544 4.22 -5.86 -16.22
C PRO A 544 4.23 -7.16 -17.04
N ARG A 545 4.22 -8.30 -16.35
CA ARG A 545 4.14 -9.67 -16.91
C ARG A 545 2.73 -10.27 -16.98
N ASP A 546 1.70 -9.52 -16.59
CA ASP A 546 0.31 -9.98 -16.60
C ASP A 546 -0.41 -9.44 -17.83
N ASP A 547 -0.17 -10.08 -18.98
CA ASP A 547 -0.77 -9.70 -20.26
C ASP A 547 -2.30 -9.78 -20.24
N ALA A 548 -2.87 -10.68 -19.44
CA ALA A 548 -4.33 -10.75 -19.25
C ALA A 548 -4.87 -9.52 -18.52
N GLY A 549 -4.17 -9.05 -17.48
CA GLY A 549 -4.48 -7.78 -16.82
C GLY A 549 -4.33 -6.57 -17.75
N LYS A 550 -3.30 -6.55 -18.60
CA LYS A 550 -3.09 -5.48 -19.61
C LYS A 550 -4.17 -5.50 -20.70
N ALA A 551 -4.58 -6.68 -21.15
CA ALA A 551 -5.68 -6.85 -22.09
C ALA A 551 -7.00 -6.33 -21.49
N LEU A 552 -7.27 -6.61 -20.21
CA LEU A 552 -8.46 -6.09 -19.53
C LEU A 552 -8.50 -4.56 -19.49
N ILE A 553 -7.36 -3.90 -19.24
CA ILE A 553 -7.26 -2.42 -19.30
C ILE A 553 -7.60 -1.93 -20.71
N LYS A 554 -7.00 -2.56 -21.72
CA LYS A 554 -7.22 -2.23 -23.13
C LYS A 554 -8.70 -2.39 -23.50
N ASP A 555 -9.35 -3.47 -23.08
CA ASP A 555 -10.75 -3.75 -23.38
C ASP A 555 -11.69 -2.71 -22.75
N VAL A 556 -11.47 -2.37 -21.47
CA VAL A 556 -12.21 -1.29 -20.79
C VAL A 556 -12.11 0.01 -21.57
N ILE A 557 -10.89 0.39 -21.98
CA ILE A 557 -10.67 1.62 -22.74
C ILE A 557 -11.33 1.53 -24.11
N HIS A 558 -11.23 0.39 -24.79
CA HIS A 558 -11.85 0.18 -26.09
C HIS A 558 -13.37 0.40 -26.01
N HIS A 559 -14.04 -0.23 -25.04
CA HIS A 559 -15.48 -0.05 -24.81
C HIS A 559 -15.85 1.41 -24.50
N ILE A 560 -15.09 2.09 -23.63
CA ILE A 560 -15.32 3.52 -23.35
C ILE A 560 -15.30 4.36 -24.63
N ARG A 561 -14.43 4.02 -25.58
CA ARG A 561 -14.26 4.73 -26.85
C ARG A 561 -15.32 4.35 -27.89
N SER A 562 -15.53 3.05 -28.13
CA SER A 562 -16.43 2.54 -29.19
C SER A 562 -17.89 2.89 -28.91
N GLU A 563 -18.30 2.83 -27.65
CA GLU A 563 -19.69 3.05 -27.22
C GLU A 563 -20.00 4.53 -26.90
N GLY A 564 -19.04 5.44 -27.11
CA GLY A 564 -19.24 6.87 -26.88
C GLY A 564 -19.40 7.27 -25.39
N LEU A 565 -18.91 6.45 -24.45
CA LEU A 565 -19.12 6.61 -23.01
C LEU A 565 -18.18 7.64 -22.34
N ARG A 566 -17.20 8.17 -23.08
CA ARG A 566 -16.11 9.04 -22.57
C ARG A 566 -16.54 10.23 -21.71
N LYS A 567 -17.77 10.73 -21.86
CA LYS A 567 -18.29 11.84 -21.04
C LYS A 567 -18.61 11.43 -19.60
N ARG A 568 -18.89 10.15 -19.36
CA ARG A 568 -19.38 9.61 -18.06
C ARG A 568 -18.55 8.44 -17.54
N VAL A 569 -17.77 7.78 -18.38
CA VAL A 569 -16.89 6.67 -17.98
C VAL A 569 -15.46 7.05 -18.34
N VAL A 570 -14.60 7.15 -17.34
CA VAL A 570 -13.20 7.58 -17.51
C VAL A 570 -12.24 6.55 -16.92
N PHE A 571 -11.06 6.44 -17.52
CA PHE A 571 -9.95 5.65 -17.00
C PHE A 571 -8.77 6.57 -16.71
N LEU A 572 -8.26 6.56 -15.48
CA LEU A 572 -7.09 7.31 -15.05
C LEU A 572 -5.86 6.41 -15.04
N GLU A 573 -4.83 6.84 -15.77
CA GLU A 573 -3.51 6.18 -15.77
C GLU A 573 -2.76 6.44 -14.45
N ASP A 574 -1.82 5.56 -14.15
CA ASP A 574 -0.82 5.69 -13.08
C ASP A 574 -1.40 5.80 -11.67
N TYR A 575 -2.32 4.89 -11.33
CA TYR A 575 -2.90 4.81 -9.99
C TYR A 575 -1.83 4.68 -8.89
N ASP A 576 -1.72 5.70 -8.05
CA ASP A 576 -0.80 5.81 -6.91
C ASP A 576 -1.54 6.30 -5.65
N ILE A 577 -0.81 6.56 -4.55
CA ILE A 577 -1.38 7.09 -3.30
C ILE A 577 -2.13 8.41 -3.49
N GLN A 578 -1.70 9.30 -4.39
CA GLN A 578 -2.38 10.58 -4.62
C GLN A 578 -3.70 10.35 -5.34
N VAL A 579 -3.69 9.58 -6.44
CA VAL A 579 -4.92 9.23 -7.17
C VAL A 579 -5.88 8.50 -6.24
N ALA A 580 -5.37 7.59 -5.41
CA ALA A 580 -6.15 6.90 -4.37
C ALA A 580 -6.81 7.87 -3.39
N ARG A 581 -6.06 8.86 -2.85
CA ARG A 581 -6.61 9.88 -1.94
C ARG A 581 -7.78 10.63 -2.59
N TYR A 582 -7.64 11.10 -3.83
CA TYR A 582 -8.75 11.80 -4.51
C TYR A 582 -9.98 10.91 -4.73
N LEU A 583 -9.77 9.64 -5.14
CA LEU A 583 -10.88 8.72 -5.41
C LEU A 583 -11.62 8.34 -4.12
N VAL A 584 -10.92 7.82 -3.11
CA VAL A 584 -11.56 7.34 -1.88
C VAL A 584 -12.20 8.46 -1.06
N GLN A 585 -11.75 9.71 -1.24
CA GLN A 585 -12.32 10.88 -0.55
C GLN A 585 -13.48 11.53 -1.31
N GLY A 586 -13.61 11.29 -2.62
CA GLY A 586 -14.53 12.03 -3.50
C GLY A 586 -15.59 11.19 -4.20
N CYS A 587 -15.45 9.87 -4.27
CA CYS A 587 -16.48 8.99 -4.82
C CYS A 587 -17.69 8.90 -3.87
N ASP A 588 -18.87 8.68 -4.45
CA ASP A 588 -20.10 8.40 -3.70
C ASP A 588 -20.21 6.92 -3.35
N ILE A 589 -19.86 6.06 -4.32
CA ILE A 589 -19.80 4.61 -4.15
C ILE A 589 -18.39 4.11 -4.47
N TRP A 590 -17.87 3.24 -3.62
CA TRP A 590 -16.67 2.46 -3.90
C TRP A 590 -17.04 1.05 -4.36
N LEU A 591 -16.78 0.73 -5.62
CA LEU A 591 -17.18 -0.53 -6.24
C LEU A 591 -16.03 -1.55 -6.24
N ASN A 592 -16.32 -2.75 -5.76
CA ASN A 592 -15.42 -3.89 -5.77
C ASN A 592 -16.14 -5.14 -6.28
N THR A 593 -15.68 -5.75 -7.37
CA THR A 593 -16.30 -6.95 -7.98
C THR A 593 -15.38 -8.18 -7.98
N PRO A 594 -14.62 -8.50 -6.91
CA PRO A 594 -13.74 -9.67 -6.91
C PRO A 594 -14.55 -10.96 -7.02
N ARG A 595 -13.98 -12.00 -7.64
CA ARG A 595 -14.52 -13.36 -7.55
C ARG A 595 -14.27 -13.87 -6.14
N ARG A 596 -15.34 -14.29 -5.46
CA ARG A 596 -15.24 -14.98 -4.17
C ARG A 596 -14.60 -16.36 -4.32
N PRO A 597 -13.73 -16.82 -3.39
CA PRO A 597 -13.14 -16.13 -2.23
C PRO A 597 -11.70 -15.61 -2.52
N LEU A 598 -11.47 -14.97 -3.67
CA LEU A 598 -10.14 -14.60 -4.16
C LEU A 598 -9.69 -13.20 -3.68
N GLU A 599 -10.51 -12.48 -2.91
CA GLU A 599 -10.09 -11.31 -2.15
C GLU A 599 -9.68 -11.72 -0.73
N ALA A 600 -8.39 -11.63 -0.41
CA ALA A 600 -7.93 -11.92 0.96
C ALA A 600 -8.51 -10.94 1.99
N SER A 601 -8.59 -9.65 1.66
CA SER A 601 -9.16 -8.64 2.56
C SER A 601 -9.63 -7.43 1.75
N GLY A 602 -8.72 -6.52 1.38
CA GLY A 602 -8.99 -5.37 0.52
C GLY A 602 -9.22 -4.07 1.29
N THR A 603 -8.15 -3.31 1.52
CA THR A 603 -8.20 -2.09 2.34
C THR A 603 -8.81 -0.86 1.66
N SER A 604 -8.98 -0.85 0.33
CA SER A 604 -9.49 0.33 -0.39
C SER A 604 -10.93 0.68 -0.02
N GLY A 605 -11.75 -0.34 0.27
CA GLY A 605 -13.12 -0.14 0.73
C GLY A 605 -13.17 0.58 2.07
N MET A 606 -12.34 0.15 3.02
CA MET A 606 -12.21 0.77 4.35
C MET A 606 -11.84 2.27 4.25
N LYS A 607 -11.02 2.65 3.27
CA LYS A 607 -10.60 4.05 3.06
C LYS A 607 -11.75 4.91 2.56
N ALA A 608 -12.55 4.35 1.67
CA ALA A 608 -13.71 5.03 1.11
C ALA A 608 -14.81 5.18 2.17
N THR A 609 -15.10 4.12 2.92
CA THR A 609 -16.10 4.17 4.01
C THR A 609 -15.71 5.14 5.12
N ALA A 610 -14.42 5.21 5.49
CA ALA A 610 -13.90 6.22 6.42
C ALA A 610 -14.12 7.67 5.96
N ASN A 611 -14.40 7.89 4.67
CA ASN A 611 -14.71 9.20 4.10
C ASN A 611 -16.22 9.44 3.87
N GLY A 612 -17.07 8.50 4.26
CA GLY A 612 -18.52 8.53 4.03
C GLY A 612 -18.93 8.10 2.61
N ALA A 613 -18.04 7.45 1.85
CA ALA A 613 -18.44 6.79 0.61
C ALA A 613 -19.04 5.41 0.91
N LEU A 614 -20.12 5.05 0.23
CA LEU A 614 -20.79 3.77 0.45
C LEU A 614 -20.07 2.64 -0.29
N HIS A 615 -19.96 1.48 0.32
CA HIS A 615 -19.27 0.34 -0.29
C HIS A 615 -20.28 -0.54 -1.03
N MET A 616 -19.97 -0.90 -2.27
CA MET A 616 -20.76 -1.84 -3.06
C MET A 616 -19.84 -2.96 -3.51
N SER A 617 -20.06 -4.18 -2.99
CA SER A 617 -19.17 -5.28 -3.29
C SER A 617 -19.78 -6.66 -3.10
N VAL A 618 -19.20 -7.64 -3.78
CA VAL A 618 -19.39 -9.05 -3.44
C VAL A 618 -18.98 -9.28 -2.00
N LEU A 619 -19.71 -10.14 -1.27
CA LEU A 619 -19.31 -10.59 0.06
C LEU A 619 -18.03 -11.42 -0.09
N ASP A 620 -16.87 -10.78 0.08
CA ASP A 620 -15.53 -11.36 0.00
C ASP A 620 -14.55 -10.48 0.79
N GLY A 621 -13.40 -11.03 1.15
CA GLY A 621 -12.38 -10.34 1.94
C GLY A 621 -12.93 -9.74 3.24
N TRP A 622 -12.66 -8.44 3.48
CA TRP A 622 -13.14 -7.75 4.70
C TRP A 622 -14.64 -7.45 4.68
N TRP A 623 -15.25 -7.37 3.49
CA TRP A 623 -16.65 -6.98 3.38
C TRP A 623 -17.58 -8.11 3.84
N ASP A 624 -17.14 -9.37 3.70
CA ASP A 624 -17.84 -10.56 4.20
C ASP A 624 -18.15 -10.48 5.70
N GLU A 625 -17.27 -9.87 6.49
CA GLU A 625 -17.42 -9.74 7.95
C GLU A 625 -17.89 -8.36 8.42
N ALA A 626 -17.83 -7.34 7.57
CA ALA A 626 -18.18 -5.95 7.90
C ALA A 626 -19.49 -5.47 7.27
N TYR A 627 -20.06 -6.23 6.32
CA TYR A 627 -21.26 -5.81 5.59
C TYR A 627 -22.44 -5.55 6.54
N ASN A 628 -23.04 -4.38 6.36
CA ASN A 628 -24.32 -4.00 6.92
C ASN A 628 -25.15 -3.34 5.80
N PRO A 629 -26.41 -3.76 5.54
CA PRO A 629 -27.28 -3.12 4.54
C PRO A 629 -27.53 -1.63 4.82
N ASP A 630 -27.37 -1.17 6.06
CA ASP A 630 -27.49 0.24 6.41
C ASP A 630 -26.26 1.08 5.96
N CYS A 631 -25.16 0.43 5.56
CA CYS A 631 -23.88 1.09 5.27
C CYS A 631 -23.35 0.82 3.84
N GLY A 632 -24.11 0.12 3.00
CA GLY A 632 -23.71 -0.22 1.64
C GLY A 632 -24.47 -1.41 1.06
N TRP A 633 -23.90 -2.03 0.01
CA TRP A 633 -24.56 -3.08 -0.76
C TRP A 633 -23.70 -4.33 -0.92
N ALA A 634 -24.35 -5.48 -0.83
CA ALA A 634 -23.81 -6.78 -1.22
C ALA A 634 -24.22 -7.12 -2.65
N ILE A 635 -23.24 -7.46 -3.50
CA ILE A 635 -23.49 -8.03 -4.83
C ILE A 635 -23.62 -9.54 -4.67
N GLY A 636 -24.84 -10.06 -4.83
CA GLY A 636 -25.16 -11.45 -4.50
C GLY A 636 -25.31 -11.68 -2.99
N SER A 637 -25.30 -12.95 -2.59
CA SER A 637 -25.55 -13.42 -1.21
C SER A 637 -24.37 -14.24 -0.65
N GLY A 638 -23.19 -14.16 -1.27
CA GLY A 638 -21.98 -14.88 -0.86
C GLY A 638 -21.86 -16.28 -1.47
N GLU A 639 -22.48 -16.50 -2.63
CA GLU A 639 -22.44 -17.76 -3.37
C GLU A 639 -21.06 -18.01 -4.01
N GLU A 640 -20.68 -19.27 -4.09
CA GLU A 640 -19.53 -19.73 -4.88
C GLU A 640 -20.05 -20.53 -6.07
N TYR A 641 -19.48 -20.29 -7.26
CA TYR A 641 -19.98 -20.83 -8.52
C TYR A 641 -18.91 -21.68 -9.21
N ASP A 642 -19.31 -22.85 -9.72
CA ASP A 642 -18.41 -23.72 -10.50
C ASP A 642 -18.07 -23.14 -11.88
N ASN A 643 -19.00 -22.37 -12.47
CA ASN A 643 -18.85 -21.77 -13.78
C ASN A 643 -18.64 -20.24 -13.70
N PRO A 644 -17.41 -19.76 -13.97
CA PRO A 644 -17.10 -18.32 -13.92
C PRO A 644 -17.96 -17.45 -14.85
N GLY A 645 -18.37 -17.97 -16.01
CA GLY A 645 -19.20 -17.22 -16.96
C GLY A 645 -20.65 -17.07 -16.48
N GLN A 646 -21.20 -18.11 -15.84
CA GLN A 646 -22.52 -18.04 -15.22
C GLN A 646 -22.51 -17.05 -14.04
N GLN A 647 -21.46 -17.11 -13.20
CA GLN A 647 -21.26 -16.15 -12.11
C GLN A 647 -21.29 -14.71 -12.63
N ASP A 648 -20.53 -14.43 -13.69
CA ASP A 648 -20.43 -13.07 -14.24
C ASP A 648 -21.79 -12.57 -14.75
N GLN A 649 -22.61 -13.42 -15.39
CA GLN A 649 -23.95 -13.04 -15.84
C GLN A 649 -24.90 -12.69 -14.68
N ILE A 650 -24.92 -13.54 -13.65
CA ILE A 650 -25.80 -13.37 -12.47
C ILE A 650 -25.40 -12.12 -11.70
N GLU A 651 -24.11 -11.99 -11.37
CA GLU A 651 -23.62 -10.90 -10.54
C GLU A 651 -23.58 -9.56 -11.31
N CYS A 652 -23.37 -9.56 -12.63
CA CYS A 652 -23.55 -8.35 -13.45
C CYS A 652 -25.00 -7.87 -13.40
N SER A 653 -25.97 -8.78 -13.55
CA SER A 653 -27.39 -8.44 -13.45
C SER A 653 -27.76 -7.90 -12.07
N ALA A 654 -27.24 -8.52 -11.00
CA ALA A 654 -27.44 -8.08 -9.62
C ALA A 654 -26.82 -6.68 -9.39
N LEU A 655 -25.59 -6.46 -9.86
CA LEU A 655 -24.90 -5.17 -9.78
C LEU A 655 -25.73 -4.05 -10.44
N PHE A 656 -26.19 -4.25 -11.67
CA PHE A 656 -27.02 -3.25 -12.33
C PHE A 656 -28.35 -3.01 -11.60
N ASN A 657 -28.99 -4.05 -11.07
CA ASN A 657 -30.23 -3.89 -10.29
C ASN A 657 -29.99 -3.02 -9.04
N LEU A 658 -28.89 -3.25 -8.31
CA LEU A 658 -28.52 -2.45 -7.15
C LEU A 658 -28.28 -0.99 -7.52
N ILE A 659 -27.55 -0.73 -8.62
CA ILE A 659 -27.29 0.65 -9.05
C ILE A 659 -28.58 1.33 -9.50
N GLU A 660 -29.37 0.68 -10.37
CA GLU A 660 -30.55 1.26 -11.01
C GLU A 660 -31.72 1.47 -10.04
N GLN A 661 -32.01 0.46 -9.20
CA GLN A 661 -33.25 0.42 -8.41
C GLN A 661 -33.08 0.95 -6.99
N ASP A 662 -31.85 0.95 -6.47
CA ASP A 662 -31.58 1.31 -5.08
C ASP A 662 -30.64 2.52 -5.00
N ALA A 663 -29.37 2.36 -5.37
CA ALA A 663 -28.36 3.40 -5.17
C ALA A 663 -28.70 4.72 -5.89
N THR A 664 -29.14 4.63 -7.15
CA THR A 664 -29.55 5.81 -7.93
C THR A 664 -30.83 6.45 -7.34
N GLU A 665 -31.79 5.65 -6.89
CA GLU A 665 -33.02 6.17 -6.26
C GLU A 665 -32.71 6.90 -4.96
N LEU A 666 -31.91 6.31 -4.06
CA LEU A 666 -31.51 6.90 -2.79
C LEU A 666 -30.69 8.18 -3.00
N PHE A 667 -29.73 8.17 -3.92
CA PHE A 667 -28.86 9.32 -4.18
C PHE A 667 -29.62 10.52 -4.75
N TYR A 668 -30.64 10.31 -5.58
CA TYR A 668 -31.41 11.38 -6.23
C TYR A 668 -32.72 11.74 -5.53
N ARG A 669 -33.20 10.92 -4.59
CA ARG A 669 -34.36 11.28 -3.76
C ARG A 669 -34.05 12.53 -2.94
N ARG A 670 -34.95 13.51 -2.98
CA ARG A 670 -34.84 14.76 -2.22
C ARG A 670 -36.08 14.88 -1.35
N THR A 671 -35.89 15.10 -0.06
CA THR A 671 -36.98 15.36 0.90
C THR A 671 -37.16 16.87 1.11
N GLU A 672 -38.10 17.28 1.97
CA GLU A 672 -38.23 18.68 2.40
C GLU A 672 -36.88 19.22 2.91
N GLY A 673 -36.39 20.29 2.28
CA GLY A 673 -35.05 20.87 2.51
C GLY A 673 -34.00 20.54 1.44
N GLY A 674 -34.31 19.69 0.45
CA GLY A 674 -33.44 19.48 -0.73
C GLY A 674 -32.22 18.58 -0.49
N LEU A 675 -32.21 17.79 0.60
CA LEU A 675 -31.13 16.85 0.92
C LEU A 675 -31.55 15.38 0.69
N PRO A 676 -30.62 14.50 0.30
CA PRO A 676 -30.83 13.05 0.26
C PRO A 676 -30.66 12.43 1.66
N LYS A 677 -31.64 12.61 2.53
CA LYS A 677 -31.56 12.17 3.94
C LYS A 677 -31.26 10.67 4.09
N ASP A 678 -31.92 9.83 3.31
CA ASP A 678 -31.73 8.37 3.36
C ASP A 678 -30.27 8.01 2.98
N TRP A 679 -29.70 8.66 1.96
CA TRP A 679 -28.30 8.47 1.58
C TRP A 679 -27.34 8.95 2.67
N ILE A 680 -27.58 10.15 3.23
CA ILE A 680 -26.74 10.73 4.27
C ILE A 680 -26.76 9.88 5.54
N ALA A 681 -27.89 9.26 5.85
CA ALA A 681 -28.01 8.32 6.96
C ALA A 681 -27.08 7.10 6.78
N MET A 682 -26.96 6.57 5.55
CA MET A 682 -26.02 5.48 5.27
C MET A 682 -24.55 5.91 5.31
N MET A 683 -24.26 7.21 5.11
CA MET A 683 -22.90 7.75 5.18
C MET A 683 -22.38 7.88 6.62
N LYS A 684 -23.28 7.92 7.60
CA LYS A 684 -22.99 8.06 9.03
C LYS A 684 -22.85 6.68 9.67
#